data_AF-A0A1V6N5D9-F1
#
_entry.id   AF-A0A1V6N5D9-F1
#
_cell.length_a   1.000
_cell.length_b   1.000
_cell.length_c   1.000
_cell.angle_alpha   90.00
_cell.angle_beta   90.00
_cell.angle_gamma   90.00
#
_symmetry.space_group_name_H-M   'P 1'
#
loop_
_entity.id
_entity.type
_entity.pdbx_description
1 polymer ?
#
loop_
_entity_poly.entity_id
_entity_poly.type
_entity_poly.pdbx_seq_one_letter_code
_entity_poly.pdbx_strand_id
1 'polypeptide(L)'
;MKTFKNLSKGMILTLILILFFLTLSITSAADIHINTTNDTLSNVVDMANDTDNIYLDTGTYNFSHISNVNGIIVNKNLTIVGKSRENTIIDAEKTGRIFNITTGNTLTLINITLINGNTAGAGGGIYSQGTLKITNTNFFNNSANVGGAIFNSGGANFSLNSSTFTNNSANNGAAIYKIGGNLNISDVEFINNSATWSNLYFINSNVTIVNSTFANISSKYAGAIYSSNGYLRIYNTSFLNIHVNETGGAIGLKDNYYAIINNSTFINTTSESNGGAIYFDSQYRYENSSGYELEIYDSDFINCSSNFGGALLLLNGDLIVSDSNFRNNSAYLDGGAIYTSFSNVFIARSNFTGNKVLYNLSDRGAQGGALYFDNSEIVLLNSTLENNSATLNGGAIYTYDTNLSVSDTIFINNSAVNGSGIYCDFSKDINLTNNQYNNDTISLNNTPYAFIMTYPGAVLALVNNSIILVNLPSKFDLRDFGWVSSVKNQGSMGACWTFGALGALESALLKATNIEYDFSENNMQNSMVQYSKYGIIGLTEGGGDWTALAYLLSWLGTFPTEYDSYDELGKISPIIVTNNDIHIQDIIIIPPRNGSMDNNLIKDAILKYGALTVSYHVNNSYFNPSTNAYYYNGSDHANHAVSVIGWDDNYSKDNFATTPIGDGAFIVKNSWGTDWADGGYFYVSYYDTSFATDGISSGYIINNTVNYNKNYQYDLSGLSRFISSPLNSTYVYYSNEFEAIEDDLIAAVGTYFDDYDNDYEISIYVNGVLKYIQEGKTNFPGFATIKLNDYIQIKKGDIFKVVMKSSVIPVMQYSRSHLLANTSFVNLGDGEWVDLYELNMTACLKVYTVKNPIITNSTIIVGPSIVDIGRNVTINGQLANYSGNGSDILNVIVDGNQILVFISNNGIWSLNYITNKTGKINVTVNYQGNENYTGFTNTTIFNVKGLLTTITMNNFKGTYNKLVTLSTTLKSNGKTLAGQTVKFYVNGKYVGQGKTNSKGVATYKYKVGKTGNLIVKGIFTNTSVYDSSSKSSKLTVPKLSELKIKNKLLVKKRTAKIKSIIANLGYNKGTFKLTFKLAKGLTYKKPKVSTGKISYNKKTKTLTWMIKNLKVNKAKSAAIKWNLKAKKGKYNLTPKLVKNNYIKLLYNNKLSFKVK
;
A
#
# COMPACT_ATOMS: atom_id res chain seq x y z
N MET A 1 18.06 -5.61 78.22
CA MET A 1 18.24 -6.53 79.37
C MET A 1 17.58 -5.94 80.62
N LYS A 2 16.30 -6.23 80.85
CA LYS A 2 15.58 -6.20 82.14
C LYS A 2 14.18 -6.81 81.93
N THR A 3 13.70 -7.53 82.95
CA THR A 3 12.39 -8.20 83.12
C THR A 3 12.16 -9.58 82.48
N PHE A 4 12.71 -10.62 83.13
CA PHE A 4 12.01 -11.90 83.35
C PHE A 4 12.22 -12.31 84.82
N LYS A 5 11.21 -12.11 85.66
CA LYS A 5 11.10 -12.72 87.00
C LYS A 5 9.63 -13.05 87.25
N ASN A 6 9.35 -14.34 87.35
CA ASN A 6 8.15 -15.03 87.85
C ASN A 6 7.55 -16.02 86.85
N LEU A 7 8.24 -17.15 86.67
CA LEU A 7 7.63 -18.40 86.20
C LEU A 7 7.27 -19.23 87.44
N SER A 8 6.03 -19.70 87.52
CA SER A 8 5.53 -20.50 88.65
C SER A 8 6.16 -21.89 88.66
N LYS A 9 6.25 -22.54 89.84
CA LYS A 9 6.77 -23.92 89.99
C LYS A 9 6.08 -24.94 89.08
N GLY A 10 4.83 -24.68 88.67
CA GLY A 10 4.11 -25.49 87.68
C GLY A 10 4.70 -25.40 86.27
N MET A 11 5.11 -24.22 85.82
CA MET A 11 5.72 -24.03 84.49
C MET A 11 7.14 -24.60 84.41
N ILE A 12 7.87 -24.64 85.52
CA ILE A 12 9.19 -25.30 85.59
C ILE A 12 9.04 -26.81 85.46
N LEU A 13 8.02 -27.42 86.09
CA LEU A 13 7.76 -28.85 85.96
C LEU A 13 7.29 -29.22 84.55
N THR A 14 6.50 -28.36 83.90
CA THR A 14 6.10 -28.54 82.50
C THR A 14 7.26 -28.33 81.53
N LEU A 15 8.16 -27.36 81.76
CA LEU A 15 9.38 -27.20 80.96
C LEU A 15 10.33 -28.38 81.14
N ILE A 16 10.48 -28.91 82.36
CA ILE A 16 11.31 -30.09 82.62
C ILE A 16 10.67 -31.33 82.01
N LEU A 17 9.34 -31.50 82.05
CA LEU A 17 8.67 -32.59 81.33
C LEU A 17 8.84 -32.46 79.81
N ILE A 18 8.71 -31.26 79.25
CA ILE A 18 8.92 -31.00 77.82
C ILE A 18 10.39 -31.24 77.43
N LEU A 19 11.36 -30.84 78.26
CA LEU A 19 12.78 -31.16 78.06
C LEU A 19 13.08 -32.65 78.24
N PHE A 20 12.37 -33.36 79.13
CA PHE A 20 12.53 -34.80 79.36
C PHE A 20 11.90 -35.63 78.23
N PHE A 21 10.79 -35.16 77.64
CA PHE A 21 10.20 -35.75 76.42
C PHE A 21 10.97 -35.36 75.14
N LEU A 22 11.69 -34.24 75.11
CA LEU A 22 12.64 -33.88 74.04
C LEU A 22 13.94 -34.70 74.04
N THR A 23 14.22 -35.46 75.11
CA THR A 23 15.42 -36.31 75.23
C THR A 23 15.18 -37.79 74.94
N LEU A 24 13.96 -38.20 74.58
CA LEU A 24 13.68 -39.55 74.11
C LEU A 24 13.67 -39.57 72.58
N SER A 25 14.69 -40.23 72.02
CA SER A 25 15.00 -40.41 70.59
C SER A 25 15.54 -39.18 69.83
N ILE A 26 16.67 -38.63 70.29
CA ILE A 26 17.66 -38.11 69.33
C ILE A 26 18.46 -39.33 68.86
N THR A 27 18.01 -40.00 67.81
CA THR A 27 18.93 -40.80 67.00
C THR A 27 19.92 -39.82 66.39
N SER A 28 21.19 -39.90 66.77
CA SER A 28 22.24 -39.15 66.07
C SER A 28 22.21 -39.56 64.59
N ALA A 29 22.28 -38.59 63.68
CA ALA A 29 22.46 -38.84 62.25
C ALA A 29 23.56 -39.88 62.05
N ALA A 30 23.25 -40.97 61.34
CA ALA A 30 24.24 -41.95 60.96
C ALA A 30 24.98 -41.48 59.71
N ASP A 31 26.29 -41.75 59.66
CA ASP A 31 27.12 -41.51 58.48
C ASP A 31 27.16 -42.79 57.62
N ILE A 32 26.61 -42.73 56.41
CA ILE A 32 26.55 -43.83 55.45
C ILE A 32 27.51 -43.53 54.29
N HIS A 33 28.47 -44.42 54.03
CA HIS A 33 29.46 -44.24 52.95
C HIS A 33 29.17 -45.14 51.75
N ILE A 34 29.13 -44.57 50.54
CA ILE A 34 28.96 -45.29 49.28
C ILE A 34 30.26 -45.23 48.46
N ASN A 35 30.97 -46.36 48.40
CA ASN A 35 32.29 -46.46 47.77
C ASN A 35 32.25 -47.18 46.39
N THR A 36 31.07 -47.49 45.87
CA THR A 36 30.89 -48.17 44.57
C THR A 36 29.80 -47.48 43.74
N THR A 37 29.94 -47.50 42.41
CA THR A 37 29.14 -46.71 41.45
C THR A 37 27.92 -47.43 40.87
N ASN A 38 27.65 -48.69 41.25
CA ASN A 38 26.49 -49.45 40.75
C ASN A 38 25.25 -49.13 41.60
N ASP A 39 24.08 -48.85 41.00
CA ASP A 39 22.68 -48.76 41.51
C ASP A 39 22.41 -48.70 43.04
N THR A 40 23.25 -48.03 43.80
CA THR A 40 23.25 -48.06 45.28
C THR A 40 22.59 -46.84 45.88
N LEU A 41 22.63 -45.68 45.21
CA LEU A 41 22.18 -44.43 45.82
C LEU A 41 20.68 -44.44 46.15
N SER A 42 19.81 -44.90 45.24
CA SER A 42 18.36 -45.00 45.51
C SER A 42 18.08 -45.93 46.70
N ASN A 43 18.70 -47.11 46.71
CA ASN A 43 18.53 -48.08 47.79
C ASN A 43 19.03 -47.54 49.14
N VAL A 44 20.14 -46.81 49.13
CA VAL A 44 20.69 -46.18 50.34
C VAL A 44 19.78 -45.07 50.85
N VAL A 45 19.21 -44.25 49.97
CA VAL A 45 18.21 -43.22 50.34
C VAL A 45 16.95 -43.86 50.93
N ASP A 46 16.47 -44.97 50.37
CA ASP A 46 15.32 -45.70 50.88
C ASP A 46 15.58 -46.27 52.29
N MET A 47 16.79 -46.80 52.52
CA MET A 47 17.22 -47.39 53.80
C MET A 47 17.65 -46.37 54.87
N ALA A 48 18.03 -45.15 54.48
CA ALA A 48 18.45 -44.09 55.41
C ALA A 48 17.31 -43.70 56.36
N ASN A 49 17.66 -43.33 57.58
CA ASN A 49 16.74 -42.76 58.56
C ASN A 49 16.64 -41.24 58.40
N ASP A 50 15.66 -40.65 59.09
CA ASP A 50 15.54 -39.19 59.14
C ASP A 50 16.82 -38.57 59.74
N THR A 51 17.32 -37.53 59.09
CA THR A 51 18.54 -36.76 59.40
C THR A 51 19.88 -37.42 59.09
N ASP A 52 19.91 -38.61 58.49
CA ASP A 52 21.17 -39.28 58.12
C ASP A 52 22.01 -38.51 57.08
N ASN A 53 23.33 -38.72 57.13
CA ASN A 53 24.30 -38.19 56.17
C ASN A 53 24.80 -39.30 55.24
N ILE A 54 24.78 -39.07 53.93
CA ILE A 54 25.26 -40.00 52.91
C ILE A 54 26.50 -39.40 52.24
N TYR A 55 27.64 -40.08 52.32
CA TYR A 55 28.90 -39.66 51.70
C TYR A 55 29.17 -40.48 50.44
N LEU A 56 29.40 -39.78 49.34
CA LEU A 56 29.70 -40.36 48.02
C LEU A 56 31.18 -40.18 47.70
N ASP A 57 31.87 -41.27 47.39
CA ASP A 57 33.22 -41.22 46.81
C ASP A 57 33.20 -40.57 45.40
N THR A 58 34.37 -40.39 44.81
CA THR A 58 34.48 -39.96 43.40
C THR A 58 34.00 -41.08 42.47
N GLY A 59 33.19 -40.74 41.47
CA GLY A 59 32.63 -41.65 40.49
C GLY A 59 31.34 -41.11 39.87
N THR A 60 30.84 -41.81 38.87
CA THR A 60 29.53 -41.53 38.25
C THR A 60 28.51 -42.54 38.75
N TYR A 61 27.45 -42.04 39.38
CA TYR A 61 26.33 -42.80 39.89
C TYR A 61 25.18 -42.73 38.86
N ASN A 62 25.06 -43.77 38.04
CA ASN A 62 24.10 -43.84 36.93
C ASN A 62 22.75 -44.43 37.37
N PHE A 63 21.70 -44.14 36.60
CA PHE A 63 20.32 -44.59 36.84
C PHE A 63 19.96 -45.85 36.03
N SER A 64 20.95 -46.70 35.71
CA SER A 64 20.89 -47.68 34.62
C SER A 64 19.75 -48.70 34.66
N HIS A 65 19.00 -48.83 35.76
CA HIS A 65 17.85 -49.75 35.88
C HIS A 65 16.59 -49.17 36.56
N ILE A 66 16.50 -47.85 36.78
CA ILE A 66 15.33 -47.25 37.43
C ILE A 66 14.32 -46.81 36.35
N SER A 67 13.28 -47.62 36.11
CA SER A 67 12.13 -47.25 35.25
C SER A 67 11.26 -46.11 35.79
N ASN A 68 11.74 -45.39 36.81
CA ASN A 68 11.01 -44.35 37.51
C ASN A 68 11.40 -42.97 36.98
N VAL A 69 10.62 -42.48 36.03
CA VAL A 69 10.64 -41.09 35.55
C VAL A 69 10.54 -40.04 36.67
N ASN A 70 10.18 -40.43 37.90
CA ASN A 70 10.05 -39.55 39.04
C ASN A 70 11.32 -39.38 39.88
N GLY A 71 12.43 -40.05 39.56
CA GLY A 71 13.69 -39.92 40.28
C GLY A 71 13.70 -40.54 41.68
N ILE A 72 14.78 -40.28 42.43
CA ILE A 72 14.96 -40.76 43.81
C ILE A 72 14.04 -39.98 44.75
N ILE A 73 13.14 -40.69 45.42
CA ILE A 73 12.15 -40.08 46.32
C ILE A 73 12.79 -39.83 47.69
N VAL A 74 12.81 -38.56 48.11
CA VAL A 74 13.27 -38.11 49.42
C VAL A 74 12.06 -37.73 50.25
N ASN A 75 11.64 -38.63 51.14
CA ASN A 75 10.48 -38.49 52.02
C ASN A 75 10.85 -38.32 53.51
N LYS A 76 12.10 -37.96 53.76
CA LYS A 76 12.72 -37.73 55.08
C LYS A 76 13.80 -36.65 54.94
N ASN A 77 14.27 -36.08 56.04
CA ASN A 77 15.37 -35.13 56.04
C ASN A 77 16.68 -35.86 55.76
N LEU A 78 17.46 -35.43 54.76
CA LEU A 78 18.72 -36.08 54.39
C LEU A 78 19.80 -35.07 54.01
N THR A 79 21.05 -35.45 54.26
CA THR A 79 22.24 -34.77 53.74
C THR A 79 23.01 -35.71 52.84
N ILE A 80 23.36 -35.28 51.62
CA ILE A 80 24.20 -36.03 50.69
C ILE A 80 25.44 -35.20 50.36
N VAL A 81 26.62 -35.75 50.63
CA VAL A 81 27.92 -35.09 50.50
C VAL A 81 28.80 -35.85 49.52
N GLY A 82 29.16 -35.22 48.42
CA GLY A 82 30.16 -35.72 47.50
C GLY A 82 31.59 -35.44 47.98
N LYS A 83 32.51 -36.32 47.61
CA LYS A 83 33.94 -36.14 47.86
C LYS A 83 34.54 -35.01 47.02
N SER A 84 34.00 -34.77 45.83
CA SER A 84 34.48 -33.75 44.91
C SER A 84 33.37 -33.29 43.98
N ARG A 85 33.14 -31.96 43.89
CA ARG A 85 32.20 -31.38 42.93
C ARG A 85 32.48 -31.84 41.50
N GLU A 86 33.76 -31.89 41.11
CA GLU A 86 34.15 -32.23 39.73
C GLU A 86 34.03 -33.72 39.41
N ASN A 87 34.17 -34.60 40.42
CA ASN A 87 34.34 -36.03 40.20
C ASN A 87 33.27 -36.90 40.87
N THR A 88 32.36 -36.34 41.67
CA THR A 88 31.19 -37.04 42.21
C THR A 88 29.96 -36.63 41.40
N ILE A 89 29.58 -37.47 40.44
CA ILE A 89 28.56 -37.17 39.43
C ILE A 89 27.35 -38.08 39.64
N ILE A 90 26.15 -37.52 39.66
CA ILE A 90 24.89 -38.28 39.59
C ILE A 90 24.28 -38.01 38.21
N ASP A 91 24.16 -39.06 37.41
CA ASP A 91 23.73 -38.98 36.01
C ASP A 91 22.41 -39.72 35.82
N ALA A 92 21.36 -38.99 35.42
CA ALA A 92 20.06 -39.58 35.10
C ALA A 92 19.98 -40.16 33.67
N GLU A 93 21.03 -40.01 32.86
CA GLU A 93 21.14 -40.57 31.50
C GLU A 93 19.98 -40.18 30.57
N LYS A 94 19.34 -39.02 30.82
CA LYS A 94 18.14 -38.52 30.15
C LYS A 94 16.89 -39.40 30.31
N THR A 95 16.85 -40.26 31.32
CA THR A 95 15.76 -41.23 31.54
C THR A 95 14.63 -40.70 32.44
N GLY A 96 14.88 -39.63 33.21
CA GLY A 96 13.92 -39.07 34.15
C GLY A 96 14.50 -37.94 34.99
N ARG A 97 13.83 -37.62 36.10
CA ARG A 97 14.36 -36.67 37.11
C ARG A 97 15.44 -37.32 37.98
N ILE A 98 16.31 -36.54 38.61
CA ILE A 98 17.29 -37.09 39.56
C ILE A 98 16.68 -37.25 40.96
N PHE A 99 16.12 -36.18 41.54
CA PHE A 99 15.52 -36.19 42.88
C PHE A 99 14.08 -35.67 42.91
N ASN A 100 13.26 -36.25 43.81
CA ASN A 100 11.90 -35.81 44.12
C ASN A 100 11.72 -35.69 45.64
N ILE A 101 11.56 -34.46 46.15
CA ILE A 101 11.48 -34.17 47.57
C ILE A 101 10.03 -33.90 47.93
N THR A 102 9.48 -34.69 48.87
CA THR A 102 8.09 -34.55 49.31
C THR A 102 7.92 -33.43 50.33
N THR A 103 6.68 -32.95 50.48
CA THR A 103 6.31 -31.86 51.39
C THR A 103 6.80 -32.10 52.82
N GLY A 104 7.36 -31.06 53.44
CA GLY A 104 7.82 -31.07 54.83
C GLY A 104 9.24 -31.62 55.04
N ASN A 105 9.86 -32.22 54.02
CA ASN A 105 11.19 -32.81 54.13
C ASN A 105 12.29 -31.87 53.61
N THR A 106 13.53 -32.08 54.10
CA THR A 106 14.70 -31.29 53.70
C THR A 106 15.73 -32.16 52.99
N LEU A 107 16.19 -31.72 51.82
CA LEU A 107 17.37 -32.29 51.17
C LEU A 107 18.54 -31.29 51.22
N THR A 108 19.67 -31.72 51.77
CA THR A 108 20.94 -31.00 51.74
C THR A 108 21.90 -31.67 50.76
N LEU A 109 22.43 -30.94 49.78
CA LEU A 109 23.39 -31.42 48.78
C LEU A 109 24.69 -30.61 48.87
N ILE A 110 25.83 -31.30 48.96
CA ILE A 110 27.15 -30.67 49.09
C ILE A 110 28.16 -31.34 48.16
N ASN A 111 28.94 -30.57 47.38
CA ASN A 111 30.07 -31.06 46.58
C ASN A 111 29.71 -32.14 45.52
N ILE A 112 28.62 -31.96 44.78
CA ILE A 112 28.11 -32.95 43.80
C ILE A 112 27.88 -32.30 42.42
N THR A 113 27.93 -33.09 41.35
CA THR A 113 27.47 -32.69 40.01
C THR A 113 26.23 -33.51 39.62
N LEU A 114 25.16 -32.82 39.22
CA LEU A 114 23.88 -33.40 38.79
C LEU A 114 23.67 -33.17 37.29
N ILE A 115 23.59 -34.26 36.51
CA ILE A 115 23.58 -34.17 35.04
C ILE A 115 22.49 -34.98 34.37
N ASN A 116 22.13 -34.52 33.17
CA ASN A 116 21.25 -35.20 32.22
C ASN A 116 19.89 -35.60 32.78
N GLY A 117 19.36 -34.89 33.77
CA GLY A 117 17.95 -35.01 34.15
C GLY A 117 17.06 -34.58 32.99
N ASN A 118 16.06 -35.37 32.62
CA ASN A 118 15.16 -35.05 31.50
C ASN A 118 13.73 -35.53 31.77
N THR A 119 12.76 -34.62 31.75
CA THR A 119 11.34 -34.95 31.97
C THR A 119 10.42 -34.05 31.15
N ALA A 120 9.27 -34.58 30.72
CA ALA A 120 8.19 -33.75 30.16
C ALA A 120 7.44 -32.94 31.24
N GLY A 121 7.67 -33.23 32.53
CA GLY A 121 7.05 -32.53 33.67
C GLY A 121 7.93 -31.40 34.20
N ALA A 122 8.00 -31.27 35.53
CA ALA A 122 8.76 -30.21 36.20
C ALA A 122 10.04 -30.76 36.89
N GLY A 123 11.11 -29.98 36.96
CA GLY A 123 12.30 -30.31 37.77
C GLY A 123 13.16 -31.42 37.18
N GLY A 124 13.89 -31.15 36.08
CA GLY A 124 14.70 -32.16 35.40
C GLY A 124 15.81 -32.72 36.29
N GLY A 125 16.53 -31.87 37.02
CA GLY A 125 17.41 -32.31 38.10
C GLY A 125 16.61 -32.64 39.36
N ILE A 126 15.92 -31.64 39.91
CA ILE A 126 15.24 -31.73 41.20
C ILE A 126 13.81 -31.20 41.09
N TYR A 127 12.84 -32.00 41.50
CA TYR A 127 11.50 -31.56 41.85
C TYR A 127 11.35 -31.53 43.37
N SER A 128 10.94 -30.41 43.96
CA SER A 128 10.81 -30.30 45.41
C SER A 128 9.55 -29.57 45.86
N GLN A 129 8.78 -30.22 46.72
CA GLN A 129 7.74 -29.60 47.56
C GLN A 129 8.23 -29.33 48.99
N GLY A 130 9.49 -29.67 49.28
CA GLY A 130 10.16 -29.51 50.57
C GLY A 130 11.27 -28.46 50.55
N THR A 131 12.07 -28.42 51.62
CA THR A 131 13.19 -27.47 51.78
C THR A 131 14.43 -27.98 51.06
N LEU A 132 15.13 -27.09 50.36
CA LEU A 132 16.40 -27.41 49.68
C LEU A 132 17.56 -26.59 50.26
N LYS A 133 18.69 -27.26 50.50
CA LYS A 133 19.96 -26.62 50.89
C LYS A 133 21.06 -27.14 49.98
N ILE A 134 21.58 -26.31 49.09
CA ILE A 134 22.51 -26.74 48.04
C ILE A 134 23.77 -25.91 48.14
N THR A 135 24.93 -26.57 48.24
CA THR A 135 26.23 -25.91 48.38
C THR A 135 27.26 -26.57 47.49
N ASN A 136 27.99 -25.77 46.72
CA ASN A 136 29.09 -26.26 45.87
C ASN A 136 28.66 -27.40 44.93
N THR A 137 27.54 -27.21 44.22
CA THR A 137 26.94 -28.21 43.34
C THR A 137 26.86 -27.69 41.91
N ASN A 138 27.15 -28.56 40.93
CA ASN A 138 26.95 -28.24 39.51
C ASN A 138 25.65 -28.87 38.99
N PHE A 139 24.88 -28.11 38.23
CA PHE A 139 23.74 -28.58 37.45
C PHE A 139 24.06 -28.43 35.97
N PHE A 140 24.22 -29.55 35.27
CA PHE A 140 24.64 -29.54 33.87
C PHE A 140 23.69 -30.33 32.98
N ASN A 141 23.22 -29.69 31.91
CA ASN A 141 22.43 -30.34 30.87
C ASN A 141 21.13 -31.02 31.38
N ASN A 142 20.47 -30.39 32.35
CA ASN A 142 19.16 -30.84 32.83
C ASN A 142 18.03 -30.13 32.07
N SER A 143 16.98 -30.87 31.72
CA SER A 143 15.87 -30.40 30.91
C SER A 143 14.50 -30.77 31.51
N ALA A 144 13.56 -29.83 31.47
CA ALA A 144 12.17 -30.05 31.86
C ALA A 144 11.22 -29.14 31.07
N ASN A 145 9.90 -29.32 31.19
CA ASN A 145 8.96 -28.29 30.72
C ASN A 145 9.06 -27.02 31.60
N VAL A 146 9.19 -27.22 32.92
CA VAL A 146 9.30 -26.13 33.90
C VAL A 146 10.38 -26.47 34.93
N GLY A 147 11.31 -25.56 35.23
CA GLY A 147 12.40 -25.80 36.16
C GLY A 147 13.38 -26.85 35.62
N GLY A 148 14.17 -26.47 34.60
CA GLY A 148 15.04 -27.40 33.87
C GLY A 148 16.00 -28.15 34.80
N ALA A 149 16.73 -27.41 35.63
CA ALA A 149 17.50 -28.00 36.73
C ALA A 149 16.65 -28.19 38.00
N ILE A 150 15.96 -27.16 38.48
CA ILE A 150 15.22 -27.21 39.74
C ILE A 150 13.82 -26.63 39.58
N PHE A 151 12.81 -27.38 40.01
CA PHE A 151 11.48 -26.87 40.29
C PHE A 151 11.20 -26.97 41.79
N ASN A 152 10.92 -25.85 42.45
CA ASN A 152 10.57 -25.84 43.86
C ASN A 152 9.22 -25.13 44.12
N SER A 153 8.28 -25.87 44.69
CA SER A 153 6.92 -25.41 45.03
C SER A 153 6.58 -25.67 46.50
N GLY A 154 5.33 -25.40 46.89
CA GLY A 154 4.84 -25.66 48.25
C GLY A 154 5.21 -24.61 49.30
N GLY A 155 5.76 -23.46 48.89
CA GLY A 155 6.14 -22.38 49.81
C GLY A 155 7.38 -22.66 50.67
N ALA A 156 8.07 -23.77 50.44
CA ALA A 156 9.26 -24.14 51.18
C ALA A 156 10.45 -23.20 50.90
N ASN A 157 11.39 -23.14 51.84
CA ASN A 157 12.60 -22.33 51.72
C ASN A 157 13.68 -23.05 50.90
N PHE A 158 14.47 -22.30 50.15
CA PHE A 158 15.56 -22.80 49.34
C PHE A 158 16.81 -21.93 49.55
N SER A 159 17.95 -22.56 49.84
CA SER A 159 19.26 -21.90 49.86
C SER A 159 20.20 -22.55 48.86
N LEU A 160 20.92 -21.71 48.11
CA LEU A 160 21.84 -22.10 47.06
C LEU A 160 23.12 -21.27 47.19
N ASN A 161 24.26 -21.94 47.36
CA ASN A 161 25.56 -21.29 47.55
C ASN A 161 26.68 -21.94 46.72
N SER A 162 27.61 -21.13 46.21
CA SER A 162 28.86 -21.58 45.55
C SER A 162 28.65 -22.57 44.38
N SER A 163 27.56 -22.44 43.65
CA SER A 163 27.07 -23.47 42.70
C SER A 163 27.07 -22.97 41.25
N THR A 164 26.97 -23.88 40.28
CA THR A 164 26.97 -23.53 38.85
C THR A 164 25.82 -24.21 38.11
N PHE A 165 25.11 -23.46 37.26
CA PHE A 165 24.06 -23.94 36.36
C PHE A 165 24.48 -23.69 34.92
N THR A 166 24.70 -24.76 34.16
CA THR A 166 25.17 -24.67 32.78
C THR A 166 24.38 -25.55 31.83
N ASN A 167 24.01 -24.99 30.67
CA ASN A 167 23.31 -25.69 29.59
C ASN A 167 22.00 -26.38 30.02
N ASN A 168 21.31 -25.87 31.05
CA ASN A 168 20.00 -26.38 31.42
C ASN A 168 18.91 -25.75 30.53
N SER A 169 17.80 -26.45 30.32
CA SER A 169 16.72 -26.01 29.44
C SER A 169 15.32 -26.23 29.99
N ALA A 170 14.44 -25.25 29.81
CA ALA A 170 12.99 -25.40 30.07
C ALA A 170 12.18 -24.34 29.33
N ASN A 171 10.85 -24.47 29.26
CA ASN A 171 10.03 -23.35 28.80
C ASN A 171 10.10 -22.20 29.81
N ASN A 172 9.94 -22.51 31.11
CA ASN A 172 9.99 -21.55 32.19
C ASN A 172 11.00 -21.97 33.26
N GLY A 173 11.99 -21.13 33.54
CA GLY A 173 13.00 -21.38 34.57
C GLY A 173 13.98 -22.47 34.16
N ALA A 174 14.87 -22.20 33.19
CA ALA A 174 15.88 -23.19 32.76
C ALA A 174 16.73 -23.71 33.93
N ALA A 175 17.21 -22.81 34.80
CA ALA A 175 17.89 -23.20 36.03
C ALA A 175 16.88 -23.46 37.15
N ILE A 176 16.06 -22.46 37.50
CA ILE A 176 15.20 -22.55 38.68
C ILE A 176 13.82 -21.99 38.38
N TYR A 177 12.80 -22.75 38.76
CA TYR A 177 11.43 -22.28 38.86
C TYR A 177 10.96 -22.36 40.32
N LYS A 178 10.56 -21.23 40.91
CA LYS A 178 10.15 -21.12 42.32
C LYS A 178 8.73 -20.57 42.44
N ILE A 179 7.93 -21.22 43.30
CA ILE A 179 6.62 -20.72 43.75
C ILE A 179 6.61 -20.57 45.28
N GLY A 180 6.25 -19.38 45.77
CA GLY A 180 6.13 -19.12 47.21
C GLY A 180 7.48 -19.10 47.94
N GLY A 181 7.48 -18.83 49.25
CA GLY A 181 8.65 -19.03 50.14
C GLY A 181 9.87 -18.14 49.86
N ASN A 182 10.95 -18.36 50.60
CA ASN A 182 12.20 -17.60 50.48
C ASN A 182 13.27 -18.38 49.67
N LEU A 183 14.02 -17.67 48.83
CA LEU A 183 15.19 -18.18 48.11
C LEU A 183 16.40 -17.27 48.31
N ASN A 184 17.48 -17.83 48.84
CA ASN A 184 18.78 -17.15 48.96
C ASN A 184 19.79 -17.79 48.00
N ILE A 185 20.33 -16.98 47.08
CA ILE A 185 21.33 -17.35 46.08
C ILE A 185 22.60 -16.54 46.37
N SER A 186 23.74 -17.21 46.50
CA SER A 186 25.02 -16.56 46.79
C SER A 186 26.17 -17.24 46.08
N ASP A 187 27.03 -16.47 45.42
CA ASP A 187 28.23 -16.98 44.74
C ASP A 187 27.86 -18.05 43.66
N VAL A 188 26.87 -17.74 42.81
CA VAL A 188 26.35 -18.68 41.81
C VAL A 188 26.57 -18.18 40.39
N GLU A 189 26.89 -19.10 39.49
CA GLU A 189 27.04 -18.84 38.06
C GLU A 189 25.91 -19.51 37.25
N PHE A 190 25.28 -18.73 36.37
CA PHE A 190 24.24 -19.17 35.45
C PHE A 190 24.67 -18.91 34.01
N ILE A 191 25.10 -19.95 33.30
CA ILE A 191 25.79 -19.82 32.01
C ILE A 191 25.11 -20.65 30.93
N ASN A 192 24.83 -20.07 29.76
CA ASN A 192 24.30 -20.78 28.58
C ASN A 192 23.01 -21.59 28.84
N ASN A 193 22.19 -21.18 29.80
CA ASN A 193 20.90 -21.84 30.02
C ASN A 193 19.86 -21.29 29.04
N SER A 194 18.97 -22.14 28.55
CA SER A 194 18.03 -21.81 27.48
C SER A 194 16.59 -21.94 27.97
N ALA A 195 15.83 -20.85 27.91
CA ALA A 195 14.40 -20.89 28.20
C ALA A 195 13.59 -19.99 27.28
N THR A 196 12.28 -20.27 27.19
CA THR A 196 11.34 -19.33 26.57
C THR A 196 11.19 -18.09 27.44
N TRP A 197 10.83 -18.24 28.73
CA TRP A 197 10.49 -17.08 29.57
C TRP A 197 11.59 -16.54 30.47
N SER A 198 12.47 -17.37 31.02
CA SER A 198 13.59 -16.91 31.86
C SER A 198 14.45 -18.08 32.33
N ASN A 199 15.70 -17.79 32.67
CA ASN A 199 16.57 -18.73 33.38
C ASN A 199 16.12 -18.97 34.84
N LEU A 200 15.75 -17.90 35.55
CA LEU A 200 15.17 -17.96 36.90
C LEU A 200 13.75 -17.40 36.88
N TYR A 201 12.76 -18.23 37.22
CA TYR A 201 11.36 -17.86 37.15
C TYR A 201 10.71 -17.93 38.52
N PHE A 202 10.24 -16.80 39.05
CA PHE A 202 9.75 -16.67 40.42
C PHE A 202 8.30 -16.16 40.46
N ILE A 203 7.45 -16.85 41.20
CA ILE A 203 6.06 -16.44 41.44
C ILE A 203 5.80 -16.39 42.95
N ASN A 204 5.30 -15.26 43.45
CA ASN A 204 4.93 -15.09 44.87
C ASN A 204 6.10 -15.40 45.84
N SER A 205 7.35 -15.13 45.44
CA SER A 205 8.56 -15.53 46.17
C SER A 205 9.37 -14.33 46.63
N ASN A 206 10.08 -14.51 47.75
CA ASN A 206 11.07 -13.55 48.24
C ASN A 206 12.47 -14.05 47.90
N VAL A 207 13.17 -13.33 47.03
CA VAL A 207 14.46 -13.79 46.50
C VAL A 207 15.56 -12.79 46.82
N THR A 208 16.68 -13.28 47.33
CA THR A 208 17.92 -12.51 47.50
C THR A 208 19.03 -13.18 46.70
N ILE A 209 19.70 -12.42 45.84
CA ILE A 209 20.80 -12.85 44.98
C ILE A 209 22.02 -11.99 45.29
N VAL A 210 23.14 -12.63 45.60
CA VAL A 210 24.38 -11.96 46.01
C VAL A 210 25.57 -12.55 45.27
N ASN A 211 26.51 -11.71 44.86
CA ASN A 211 27.81 -12.11 44.28
C ASN A 211 27.68 -13.13 43.14
N SER A 212 26.68 -13.00 42.28
CA SER A 212 26.35 -14.01 41.27
C SER A 212 26.58 -13.49 39.85
N THR A 213 26.66 -14.40 38.87
CA THR A 213 26.85 -14.04 37.47
C THR A 213 25.85 -14.75 36.57
N PHE A 214 25.23 -13.98 35.67
CA PHE A 214 24.40 -14.45 34.56
C PHE A 214 25.12 -14.12 33.26
N ALA A 215 25.43 -15.14 32.45
CA ALA A 215 26.24 -14.93 31.25
C ALA A 215 25.79 -15.75 30.05
N ASN A 216 25.78 -15.12 28.87
CA ASN A 216 25.56 -15.75 27.57
C ASN A 216 24.20 -16.47 27.52
N ILE A 217 23.14 -15.75 27.87
CA ILE A 217 21.78 -16.28 27.92
C ILE A 217 20.99 -15.69 26.77
N SER A 218 20.19 -16.54 26.12
CA SER A 218 19.18 -16.10 25.16
C SER A 218 17.84 -16.76 25.47
N SER A 219 16.77 -15.97 25.35
CA SER A 219 15.40 -16.39 25.62
C SER A 219 14.40 -15.56 24.81
N LYS A 220 13.11 -15.93 24.88
CA LYS A 220 12.05 -15.10 24.32
C LYS A 220 11.72 -13.91 25.23
N TYR A 221 11.66 -14.12 26.55
CA TYR A 221 11.41 -13.08 27.56
C TYR A 221 12.45 -13.11 28.69
N ALA A 222 12.60 -12.01 29.43
CA ALA A 222 13.23 -11.93 30.76
C ALA A 222 14.48 -12.83 30.97
N GLY A 223 15.53 -12.61 30.18
CA GLY A 223 16.66 -13.55 30.00
C GLY A 223 17.19 -14.21 31.26
N ALA A 224 17.61 -13.42 32.25
CA ALA A 224 18.13 -13.95 33.50
C ALA A 224 17.03 -14.23 34.53
N ILE A 225 16.15 -13.26 34.79
CA ILE A 225 15.19 -13.32 35.90
C ILE A 225 13.83 -12.82 35.45
N TYR A 226 12.81 -13.65 35.60
CA TYR A 226 11.41 -13.23 35.65
C TYR A 226 10.91 -13.35 37.09
N SER A 227 10.31 -12.29 37.62
CA SER A 227 9.65 -12.32 38.93
C SER A 227 8.25 -11.75 38.84
N SER A 228 7.32 -12.31 39.62
CA SER A 228 6.01 -11.71 39.82
C SER A 228 5.50 -11.82 41.25
N ASN A 229 4.76 -10.79 41.69
CA ASN A 229 4.06 -10.76 42.98
C ASN A 229 4.95 -11.04 44.20
N GLY A 230 6.24 -10.67 44.13
CA GLY A 230 7.25 -11.01 45.14
C GLY A 230 8.22 -9.87 45.44
N TYR A 231 9.23 -10.19 46.26
CA TYR A 231 10.31 -9.27 46.61
C TYR A 231 11.62 -9.76 45.98
N LEU A 232 12.32 -8.90 45.26
CA LEU A 232 13.61 -9.23 44.63
C LEU A 232 14.72 -8.33 45.18
N ARG A 233 15.83 -8.92 45.61
CA ARG A 233 16.99 -8.17 46.09
C ARG A 233 18.25 -8.70 45.44
N ILE A 234 18.96 -7.85 44.71
CA ILE A 234 20.15 -8.21 43.94
C ILE A 234 21.31 -7.33 44.40
N TYR A 235 22.41 -7.98 44.78
CA TYR A 235 23.62 -7.32 45.25
C TYR A 235 24.84 -7.89 44.53
N ASN A 236 25.77 -7.02 44.14
CA ASN A 236 27.09 -7.43 43.62
C ASN A 236 27.00 -8.45 42.47
N THR A 237 26.02 -8.29 41.57
CA THR A 237 25.69 -9.30 40.56
C THR A 237 25.97 -8.77 39.16
N SER A 238 26.48 -9.64 38.29
CA SER A 238 26.82 -9.30 36.90
C SER A 238 25.88 -9.98 35.90
N PHE A 239 25.37 -9.23 34.94
CA PHE A 239 24.54 -9.67 33.82
C PHE A 239 25.26 -9.36 32.51
N LEU A 240 25.74 -10.40 31.82
CA LEU A 240 26.71 -10.27 30.73
C LEU A 240 26.20 -10.96 29.46
N ASN A 241 26.11 -10.22 28.35
CA ASN A 241 25.73 -10.73 27.03
C ASN A 241 24.41 -11.53 27.10
N ILE A 242 23.32 -10.82 27.41
CA ILE A 242 21.98 -11.41 27.49
C ILE A 242 21.16 -10.86 26.34
N HIS A 243 20.61 -11.74 25.50
CA HIS A 243 19.89 -11.33 24.29
C HIS A 243 18.49 -11.96 24.26
N VAL A 244 17.48 -11.11 24.33
CA VAL A 244 16.06 -11.50 24.39
C VAL A 244 15.35 -11.05 23.12
N ASN A 245 14.52 -11.93 22.56
CA ASN A 245 13.84 -11.68 21.29
C ASN A 245 12.58 -10.80 21.43
N GLU A 246 12.05 -10.61 22.65
CA GLU A 246 10.86 -9.79 22.89
C GLU A 246 11.13 -8.78 24.02
N THR A 247 10.54 -8.95 25.20
CA THR A 247 10.58 -7.99 26.32
C THR A 247 11.39 -8.47 27.54
N GLY A 248 12.06 -7.50 28.19
CA GLY A 248 12.83 -7.66 29.42
C GLY A 248 14.18 -8.33 29.19
N GLY A 249 15.22 -7.55 28.86
CA GLY A 249 16.52 -8.13 28.49
C GLY A 249 17.13 -9.05 29.56
N ALA A 250 17.52 -8.50 30.71
CA ALA A 250 18.04 -9.31 31.82
C ALA A 250 16.94 -9.66 32.83
N ILE A 251 16.12 -8.69 33.22
CA ILE A 251 15.14 -8.82 34.30
C ILE A 251 13.77 -8.36 33.81
N GLY A 252 12.74 -9.20 34.01
CA GLY A 252 11.33 -8.85 33.85
C GLY A 252 10.60 -8.94 35.18
N LEU A 253 9.90 -7.89 35.57
CA LEU A 253 9.16 -7.78 36.82
C LEU A 253 7.69 -7.50 36.51
N LYS A 254 6.79 -8.31 37.07
CA LYS A 254 5.33 -8.13 36.96
C LYS A 254 4.69 -8.08 38.34
N ASP A 255 4.12 -6.95 38.72
CA ASP A 255 3.45 -6.75 40.01
C ASP A 255 4.36 -7.06 41.22
N ASN A 256 5.66 -6.81 41.09
CA ASN A 256 6.59 -6.98 42.20
C ASN A 256 6.44 -5.86 43.22
N TYR A 257 6.12 -6.22 44.47
CA TYR A 257 5.96 -5.25 45.56
C TYR A 257 7.21 -4.38 45.76
N TYR A 258 8.38 -4.98 45.57
CA TYR A 258 9.64 -4.30 45.80
C TYR A 258 10.81 -5.02 45.11
N ALA A 259 11.67 -4.26 44.44
CA ALA A 259 12.91 -4.74 43.86
C ALA A 259 14.08 -3.80 44.19
N ILE A 260 15.19 -4.34 44.71
CA ILE A 260 16.46 -3.61 44.85
C ILE A 260 17.49 -4.23 43.94
N ILE A 261 18.22 -3.37 43.23
CA ILE A 261 19.43 -3.70 42.50
C ILE A 261 20.53 -2.77 43.00
N ASN A 262 21.54 -3.34 43.64
CA ASN A 262 22.61 -2.57 44.24
C ASN A 262 23.97 -3.12 43.81
N ASN A 263 24.90 -2.21 43.47
CA ASN A 263 26.27 -2.53 43.10
C ASN A 263 26.36 -3.63 42.04
N SER A 264 25.53 -3.52 41.01
CA SER A 264 25.37 -4.56 40.00
C SER A 264 25.63 -4.01 38.60
N THR A 265 25.99 -4.90 37.67
CA THR A 265 26.46 -4.49 36.34
C THR A 265 25.69 -5.23 35.25
N PHE A 266 25.19 -4.48 34.27
CA PHE A 266 24.52 -4.96 33.07
C PHE A 266 25.35 -4.55 31.86
N ILE A 267 25.90 -5.53 31.14
CA ILE A 267 26.74 -5.29 29.96
C ILE A 267 26.19 -6.08 28.78
N ASN A 268 25.94 -5.37 27.68
CA ASN A 268 25.43 -5.93 26.42
C ASN A 268 24.14 -6.75 26.65
N THR A 269 23.20 -6.20 27.42
CA THR A 269 21.88 -6.81 27.61
C THR A 269 20.90 -6.19 26.62
N THR A 270 20.18 -7.00 25.87
CA THR A 270 19.28 -6.51 24.82
C THR A 270 17.93 -7.20 24.85
N SER A 271 16.88 -6.46 24.49
CA SER A 271 15.56 -6.96 24.14
C SER A 271 15.17 -6.39 22.77
N GLU A 272 14.21 -6.96 22.05
CA GLU A 272 13.74 -6.36 20.79
C GLU A 272 12.58 -5.39 21.03
N SER A 273 11.81 -5.54 22.12
CA SER A 273 10.58 -4.79 22.37
C SER A 273 10.71 -3.80 23.53
N ASN A 274 10.49 -4.21 24.78
CA ASN A 274 10.46 -3.29 25.93
C ASN A 274 11.58 -3.62 26.94
N GLY A 275 12.35 -2.60 27.36
CA GLY A 275 13.37 -2.68 28.42
C GLY A 275 14.59 -3.55 28.08
N GLY A 276 15.72 -2.92 27.69
CA GLY A 276 16.90 -3.67 27.22
C GLY A 276 17.72 -4.37 28.32
N ALA A 277 17.62 -3.93 29.57
CA ALA A 277 18.15 -4.64 30.73
C ALA A 277 17.02 -5.01 31.70
N ILE A 278 16.15 -4.05 32.01
CA ILE A 278 15.07 -4.22 32.99
C ILE A 278 13.74 -3.78 32.37
N TYR A 279 12.74 -4.65 32.50
CA TYR A 279 11.34 -4.32 32.26
C TYR A 279 10.57 -4.49 33.56
N PHE A 280 9.83 -3.46 33.95
CA PHE A 280 8.96 -3.46 35.13
C PHE A 280 7.56 -3.03 34.72
N ASP A 281 6.57 -3.89 34.96
CA ASP A 281 5.14 -3.59 34.80
C ASP A 281 4.41 -3.87 36.11
N SER A 282 3.55 -2.96 36.51
CA SER A 282 2.69 -3.16 37.68
C SER A 282 1.28 -2.66 37.45
N GLN A 283 0.35 -3.23 38.21
CA GLN A 283 -1.05 -2.82 38.20
C GLN A 283 -1.22 -1.34 38.56
N TYR A 284 -2.09 -0.67 37.79
CA TYR A 284 -2.46 0.72 38.02
C TYR A 284 -3.19 0.90 39.35
N ARG A 285 -2.79 1.92 40.11
CA ARG A 285 -3.41 2.27 41.39
C ARG A 285 -4.22 3.56 41.24
N TYR A 286 -5.51 3.48 41.53
CA TYR A 286 -6.30 4.66 41.88
C TYR A 286 -5.93 5.05 43.32
N GLU A 287 -5.28 6.20 43.48
CA GLU A 287 -4.97 6.88 44.76
C GLU A 287 -3.74 6.39 45.59
N ASN A 288 -2.80 7.32 45.80
CA ASN A 288 -1.80 7.48 46.88
C ASN A 288 -1.54 6.31 47.85
N SER A 289 -1.11 5.15 47.34
CA SER A 289 -0.61 4.06 48.17
C SER A 289 0.67 3.48 47.57
N SER A 290 1.78 3.66 48.30
CA SER A 290 3.10 3.06 48.04
C SER A 290 3.01 1.54 48.05
N GLY A 291 3.59 0.86 47.06
CA GLY A 291 3.76 -0.59 47.21
C GLY A 291 4.21 -1.38 45.99
N TYR A 292 4.63 -0.71 44.92
CA TYR A 292 5.43 -1.30 43.83
C TYR A 292 6.59 -0.34 43.58
N GLU A 293 7.82 -0.76 43.88
CA GLU A 293 8.99 0.12 43.84
C GLU A 293 10.22 -0.63 43.34
N LEU A 294 10.98 0.03 42.47
CA LEU A 294 12.28 -0.40 41.98
C LEU A 294 13.35 0.59 42.41
N GLU A 295 14.30 0.11 43.21
CA GLU A 295 15.45 0.87 43.65
C GLU A 295 16.75 0.38 42.98
N ILE A 296 17.52 1.31 42.43
CA ILE A 296 18.78 1.07 41.75
C ILE A 296 19.87 1.94 42.37
N TYR A 297 20.90 1.31 42.92
CA TYR A 297 22.03 2.00 43.54
C TYR A 297 23.36 1.50 43.02
N ASP A 298 24.33 2.40 42.90
CA ASP A 298 25.74 2.06 42.66
C ASP A 298 25.93 1.13 41.45
N SER A 299 25.06 1.20 40.44
CA SER A 299 24.97 0.19 39.39
C SER A 299 25.34 0.74 38.02
N ASP A 300 25.85 -0.13 37.14
CA ASP A 300 26.31 0.21 35.80
C ASP A 300 25.45 -0.48 34.72
N PHE A 301 24.91 0.30 33.79
CA PHE A 301 24.20 -0.17 32.59
C PHE A 301 24.96 0.27 31.35
N ILE A 302 25.54 -0.68 30.63
CA ILE A 302 26.50 -0.44 29.56
C ILE A 302 26.10 -1.19 28.30
N ASN A 303 25.92 -0.45 27.21
CA ASN A 303 25.54 -0.98 25.89
C ASN A 303 24.25 -1.83 25.94
N CYS A 304 23.29 -1.45 26.76
CA CYS A 304 21.97 -2.08 26.76
C CYS A 304 21.13 -1.54 25.60
N SER A 305 20.26 -2.36 25.00
CA SER A 305 19.36 -1.87 23.94
C SER A 305 18.00 -2.53 23.84
N SER A 306 17.00 -1.77 23.36
CA SER A 306 15.62 -2.24 23.08
C SER A 306 14.90 -1.35 22.06
N ASN A 307 13.62 -1.60 21.75
CA ASN A 307 12.80 -0.63 21.03
C ASN A 307 12.39 0.54 21.93
N PHE A 308 12.01 0.27 23.19
CA PHE A 308 11.68 1.29 24.19
C PHE A 308 12.44 1.07 25.49
N GLY A 309 13.07 2.13 26.02
CA GLY A 309 13.85 2.07 27.27
C GLY A 309 15.11 1.22 27.11
N GLY A 310 16.15 1.79 26.50
CA GLY A 310 17.33 1.04 26.07
C GLY A 310 18.03 0.25 27.19
N ALA A 311 18.00 0.75 28.42
CA ALA A 311 18.38 -0.02 29.61
C ALA A 311 17.17 -0.40 30.46
N LEU A 312 16.25 0.52 30.71
CA LEU A 312 15.14 0.31 31.63
C LEU A 312 13.84 0.86 31.04
N LEU A 313 12.79 0.06 31.14
CA LEU A 313 11.42 0.50 30.91
C LEU A 313 10.56 0.14 32.12
N LEU A 314 9.88 1.14 32.68
CA LEU A 314 9.02 0.98 33.85
C LEU A 314 7.62 1.56 33.61
N LEU A 315 6.61 0.74 33.83
CA LEU A 315 5.20 1.05 33.62
C LEU A 315 4.46 0.88 34.94
N ASN A 316 3.94 2.00 35.46
CA ASN A 316 3.48 2.13 36.84
C ASN A 316 4.57 1.84 37.89
N GLY A 317 4.34 2.30 39.12
CA GLY A 317 5.24 2.10 40.26
C GLY A 317 6.29 3.18 40.41
N ASP A 318 7.04 3.11 41.50
CA ASP A 318 8.04 4.11 41.89
C ASP A 318 9.45 3.67 41.45
N LEU A 319 10.25 4.62 40.95
CA LEU A 319 11.63 4.39 40.53
C LEU A 319 12.59 5.28 41.31
N ILE A 320 13.54 4.66 42.00
CA ILE A 320 14.65 5.35 42.67
C ILE A 320 15.95 4.94 42.00
N VAL A 321 16.73 5.91 41.53
CA VAL A 321 18.07 5.69 40.97
C VAL A 321 19.07 6.60 41.67
N SER A 322 20.11 6.03 42.28
CA SER A 322 21.19 6.81 42.89
C SER A 322 22.57 6.27 42.55
N ASP A 323 23.53 7.19 42.44
CA ASP A 323 24.96 6.86 42.31
C ASP A 323 25.26 5.86 41.17
N SER A 324 24.45 5.88 40.11
CA SER A 324 24.46 4.87 39.05
C SER A 324 24.85 5.47 37.69
N ASN A 325 25.29 4.62 36.76
CA ASN A 325 25.73 5.05 35.45
C ASN A 325 25.02 4.31 34.31
N PHE A 326 24.60 5.07 33.31
CA PHE A 326 23.97 4.59 32.08
C PHE A 326 24.82 5.06 30.90
N ARG A 327 25.58 4.14 30.29
CA ARG A 327 26.56 4.44 29.26
C ARG A 327 26.26 3.72 27.95
N ASN A 328 26.18 4.48 26.86
CA ASN A 328 26.01 3.97 25.49
C ASN A 328 24.80 3.05 25.31
N ASN A 329 23.76 3.23 26.12
CA ASN A 329 22.51 2.48 25.93
C ASN A 329 21.75 3.07 24.74
N SER A 330 20.98 2.25 24.04
CA SER A 330 20.20 2.74 22.91
C SER A 330 18.83 2.13 22.80
N ALA A 331 17.83 2.97 22.54
CA ALA A 331 16.51 2.52 22.10
C ALA A 331 16.35 2.76 20.59
N TYR A 332 15.61 1.90 19.88
CA TYR A 332 15.25 2.21 18.50
C TYR A 332 14.26 3.37 18.47
N LEU A 333 13.20 3.32 19.30
CA LEU A 333 12.11 4.29 19.32
C LEU A 333 12.30 5.34 20.41
N ASP A 334 12.01 5.08 21.68
CA ASP A 334 12.00 6.14 22.70
C ASP A 334 12.71 5.73 24.00
N GLY A 335 13.34 6.71 24.66
CA GLY A 335 14.04 6.52 25.94
C GLY A 335 15.35 5.73 25.80
N GLY A 336 16.43 6.39 25.35
CA GLY A 336 17.69 5.71 25.04
C GLY A 336 18.34 4.98 26.23
N ALA A 337 18.11 5.42 27.46
CA ALA A 337 18.46 4.69 28.68
C ALA A 337 17.22 4.30 29.49
N ILE A 338 16.42 5.26 29.93
CA ILE A 338 15.27 5.02 30.80
C ILE A 338 13.99 5.55 30.13
N TYR A 339 12.95 4.72 30.12
CA TYR A 339 11.58 5.09 29.79
C TYR A 339 10.69 4.83 31.01
N THR A 340 9.89 5.80 31.45
CA THR A 340 8.83 5.56 32.45
C THR A 340 7.47 6.07 31.99
N SER A 341 6.41 5.40 32.44
CA SER A 341 5.02 5.85 32.25
C SER A 341 4.19 5.63 33.51
N PHE A 342 3.44 6.65 33.96
CA PHE A 342 2.63 6.63 35.20
C PHE A 342 3.43 6.33 36.48
N SER A 343 4.57 7.02 36.66
CA SER A 343 5.53 6.70 37.72
C SER A 343 5.96 7.92 38.53
N ASN A 344 6.29 7.70 39.81
CA ASN A 344 7.09 8.67 40.57
C ASN A 344 8.56 8.28 40.45
N VAL A 345 9.40 9.23 40.06
CA VAL A 345 10.79 8.97 39.71
C VAL A 345 11.71 9.92 40.47
N PHE A 346 12.66 9.34 41.20
CA PHE A 346 13.74 10.07 41.86
C PHE A 346 15.09 9.59 41.34
N ILE A 347 15.82 10.48 40.66
CA ILE A 347 17.16 10.21 40.15
C ILE A 347 18.13 11.19 40.79
N ALA A 348 19.17 10.68 41.45
CA ALA A 348 20.19 11.51 42.07
C ALA A 348 21.62 11.02 41.80
N ARG A 349 22.58 11.95 41.69
CA ARG A 349 24.02 11.65 41.61
C ARG A 349 24.37 10.60 40.54
N SER A 350 23.64 10.60 39.43
CA SER A 350 23.75 9.57 38.39
C SER A 350 24.22 10.15 37.06
N ASN A 351 24.88 9.33 36.24
CA ASN A 351 25.49 9.75 34.99
C ASN A 351 24.83 9.07 33.79
N PHE A 352 24.43 9.85 32.80
CA PHE A 352 23.87 9.39 31.53
C PHE A 352 24.77 9.85 30.39
N THR A 353 25.57 8.95 29.85
CA THR A 353 26.59 9.30 28.85
C THR A 353 26.42 8.51 27.55
N GLY A 354 26.31 9.21 26.42
CA GLY A 354 26.32 8.57 25.10
C GLY A 354 25.08 7.74 24.78
N ASN A 355 23.99 7.90 25.53
CA ASN A 355 22.75 7.17 25.28
C ASN A 355 22.03 7.77 24.08
N LYS A 356 21.32 6.95 23.31
CA LYS A 356 20.72 7.43 22.06
C LYS A 356 19.43 6.73 21.67
N VAL A 357 18.66 7.44 20.85
CA VAL A 357 17.55 6.86 20.11
C VAL A 357 17.77 6.98 18.60
N LEU A 358 17.25 6.03 17.81
CA LEU A 358 17.70 5.80 16.43
C LEU A 358 16.64 6.04 15.35
N TYR A 359 15.35 5.92 15.68
CA TYR A 359 14.27 5.95 14.71
C TYR A 359 14.08 7.35 14.10
N ASN A 360 14.01 7.44 12.78
CA ASN A 360 13.91 8.70 12.06
C ASN A 360 13.10 8.52 10.77
N LEU A 361 11.84 8.99 10.76
CA LEU A 361 11.02 9.16 9.57
C LEU A 361 10.70 10.63 9.34
N SER A 362 10.32 10.98 8.11
CA SER A 362 10.02 12.36 7.67
C SER A 362 9.01 13.10 8.55
N ASP A 363 8.06 12.36 9.14
CA ASP A 363 6.91 12.93 9.84
C ASP A 363 6.83 12.53 11.32
N ARG A 364 7.75 11.68 11.79
CA ARG A 364 7.90 11.27 13.20
C ARG A 364 9.34 10.81 13.48
N GLY A 365 9.93 11.28 14.57
CA GLY A 365 11.23 10.81 15.05
C GLY A 365 11.20 10.46 16.53
N ALA A 366 12.19 9.67 16.94
CA ALA A 366 12.45 9.22 18.28
C ALA A 366 12.75 10.35 19.29
N GLN A 367 12.32 10.18 20.53
CA GLN A 367 12.45 11.16 21.60
C GLN A 367 13.20 10.62 22.83
N GLY A 368 13.80 11.52 23.60
CA GLY A 368 14.42 11.19 24.90
C GLY A 368 15.70 10.38 24.76
N GLY A 369 16.79 11.02 24.30
CA GLY A 369 18.05 10.32 24.00
C GLY A 369 18.67 9.62 25.21
N ALA A 370 18.43 10.11 26.43
CA ALA A 370 18.70 9.36 27.66
C ALA A 370 17.41 8.99 28.40
N LEU A 371 16.57 9.99 28.69
CA LEU A 371 15.42 9.86 29.57
C LEU A 371 14.14 10.23 28.82
N TYR A 372 13.14 9.35 28.93
CA TYR A 372 11.78 9.57 28.43
C TYR A 372 10.80 9.38 29.58
N PHE A 373 9.98 10.39 29.84
CA PHE A 373 8.99 10.37 30.92
C PHE A 373 7.60 10.68 30.39
N ASP A 374 6.64 9.80 30.68
CA ASP A 374 5.25 9.92 30.28
C ASP A 374 4.34 9.90 31.50
N ASN A 375 3.48 10.91 31.63
CA ASN A 375 2.51 11.06 32.73
C ASN A 375 3.09 10.72 34.12
N SER A 376 4.29 11.22 34.40
CA SER A 376 5.09 10.86 35.58
C SER A 376 5.40 12.09 36.45
N GLU A 377 5.88 11.87 37.68
CA GLU A 377 6.42 12.92 38.55
C GLU A 377 7.91 12.70 38.75
N ILE A 378 8.73 13.66 38.33
CA ILE A 378 10.18 13.48 38.22
C ILE A 378 10.95 14.48 39.08
N VAL A 379 11.88 13.95 39.87
CA VAL A 379 12.93 14.71 40.55
C VAL A 379 14.30 14.20 40.09
N LEU A 380 15.04 15.06 39.40
CA LEU A 380 16.41 14.82 38.96
C LEU A 380 17.37 15.77 39.68
N LEU A 381 18.34 15.24 40.40
CA LEU A 381 19.23 16.02 41.27
C LEU A 381 20.69 15.64 41.08
N ASN A 382 21.59 16.64 41.08
CA ASN A 382 23.05 16.43 41.15
C ASN A 382 23.58 15.43 40.10
N SER A 383 23.02 15.40 38.89
CA SER A 383 23.31 14.39 37.87
C SER A 383 24.03 14.97 36.67
N THR A 384 24.57 14.12 35.80
CA THR A 384 25.23 14.54 34.55
C THR A 384 24.60 13.84 33.35
N LEU A 385 24.22 14.61 32.34
CA LEU A 385 23.70 14.13 31.05
C LEU A 385 24.60 14.62 29.92
N GLU A 386 25.41 13.73 29.38
CA GLU A 386 26.47 14.06 28.45
C GLU A 386 26.38 13.27 27.13
N ASN A 387 26.52 13.95 25.99
CA ASN A 387 26.60 13.35 24.64
C ASN A 387 25.41 12.42 24.31
N ASN A 388 24.23 12.66 24.88
CA ASN A 388 23.04 11.88 24.55
C ASN A 388 22.37 12.44 23.28
N SER A 389 21.73 11.58 22.49
CA SER A 389 21.15 12.01 21.21
C SER A 389 19.77 11.44 20.93
N ALA A 390 18.85 12.32 20.53
CA ALA A 390 17.57 11.97 19.94
C ALA A 390 17.47 12.45 18.49
N THR A 391 16.63 11.80 17.69
CA THR A 391 16.45 12.17 16.28
C THR A 391 15.46 13.33 16.14
N LEU A 392 14.53 13.53 17.09
CA LEU A 392 13.55 14.60 17.04
C LEU A 392 13.58 15.50 18.28
N ASN A 393 13.11 15.02 19.43
CA ASN A 393 12.89 15.87 20.61
C ASN A 393 13.67 15.35 21.84
N GLY A 394 14.24 16.27 22.62
CA GLY A 394 14.79 15.92 23.94
C GLY A 394 16.05 15.06 23.84
N GLY A 395 17.16 15.65 23.39
CA GLY A 395 18.42 14.91 23.19
C GLY A 395 18.93 14.25 24.47
N ALA A 396 18.69 14.87 25.63
CA ALA A 396 18.87 14.23 26.93
C ALA A 396 17.53 13.79 27.52
N ILE A 397 16.59 14.71 27.73
CA ILE A 397 15.31 14.47 28.41
C ILE A 397 14.14 14.85 27.49
N TYR A 398 13.20 13.94 27.33
CA TYR A 398 11.88 14.22 26.78
C TYR A 398 10.81 13.93 27.83
N THR A 399 9.79 14.80 27.92
CA THR A 399 8.64 14.60 28.81
C THR A 399 7.31 14.80 28.09
N TYR A 400 6.31 13.98 28.43
CA TYR A 400 4.91 14.11 28.01
C TYR A 400 4.01 14.04 29.25
N ASP A 401 3.10 15.00 29.44
CA ASP A 401 2.15 15.03 30.58
C ASP A 401 2.79 14.94 31.99
N THR A 402 4.03 15.39 32.13
CA THR A 402 4.88 15.07 33.28
C THR A 402 5.14 16.30 34.15
N ASN A 403 5.24 16.09 35.46
CA ASN A 403 5.79 17.08 36.41
C ASN A 403 7.31 16.94 36.47
N LEU A 404 8.05 18.02 36.19
CA LEU A 404 9.51 17.95 36.04
C LEU A 404 10.24 18.91 37.00
N SER A 405 10.98 18.35 37.95
CA SER A 405 11.92 19.09 38.80
C SER A 405 13.36 18.65 38.52
N VAL A 406 14.20 19.56 38.02
CA VAL A 406 15.62 19.31 37.78
C VAL A 406 16.46 20.31 38.54
N SER A 407 17.41 19.82 39.34
CA SER A 407 18.30 20.68 40.12
C SER A 407 19.75 20.23 40.14
N ASP A 408 20.65 21.22 40.20
CA ASP A 408 22.10 21.03 40.33
C ASP A 408 22.68 20.02 39.31
N THR A 409 22.09 19.95 38.11
CA THR A 409 22.38 18.96 37.08
C THR A 409 23.13 19.59 35.90
N ILE A 410 24.04 18.83 35.31
CA ILE A 410 24.92 19.28 34.22
C ILE A 410 24.51 18.60 32.90
N PHE A 411 24.23 19.40 31.87
CA PHE A 411 23.95 18.95 30.50
C PHE A 411 25.11 19.37 29.60
N ILE A 412 25.70 18.41 28.87
CA ILE A 412 26.85 18.65 27.99
C ILE A 412 26.66 17.98 26.63
N ASN A 413 26.70 18.78 25.55
CA ASN A 413 26.78 18.32 24.15
C ASN A 413 25.71 17.28 23.76
N ASN A 414 24.48 17.41 24.28
CA ASN A 414 23.39 16.56 23.83
C ASN A 414 22.87 17.07 22.48
N SER A 415 22.17 16.21 21.72
CA SER A 415 21.74 16.53 20.35
C SER A 415 20.33 16.07 20.05
N ALA A 416 19.49 16.96 19.53
CA ALA A 416 18.17 16.67 18.95
C ALA A 416 17.79 17.79 17.98
N VAL A 417 16.75 17.57 17.15
CA VAL A 417 16.20 18.64 16.30
C VAL A 417 15.59 19.74 17.16
N ASN A 418 14.82 19.37 18.18
CA ASN A 418 14.22 20.31 19.13
C ASN A 418 14.62 19.97 20.57
N GLY A 419 15.11 20.96 21.32
CA GLY A 419 15.46 20.80 22.74
C GLY A 419 16.54 19.74 22.96
N SER A 420 17.78 20.04 22.58
CA SER A 420 18.89 19.09 22.69
C SER A 420 19.16 18.64 24.13
N GLY A 421 18.96 19.53 25.13
CA GLY A 421 18.96 19.17 26.54
C GLY A 421 17.61 18.63 26.98
N ILE A 422 16.58 19.49 27.01
CA ILE A 422 15.25 19.15 27.54
C ILE A 422 14.16 19.58 26.55
N TYR A 423 13.21 18.70 26.29
CA TYR A 423 11.99 19.01 25.55
C TYR A 423 10.75 18.50 26.28
N CYS A 424 9.76 19.36 26.51
CA CYS A 424 8.53 19.03 27.23
C CYS A 424 7.28 19.28 26.39
N ASP A 425 6.43 18.27 26.26
CA ASP A 425 5.07 18.32 25.71
C ASP A 425 4.04 18.17 26.84
N PHE A 426 3.01 19.02 26.86
CA PHE A 426 1.89 18.99 27.84
C PHE A 426 2.28 18.87 29.33
N SER A 427 3.55 19.14 29.64
CA SER A 427 4.11 18.93 30.97
C SER A 427 3.63 20.03 31.91
N LYS A 428 3.34 19.64 33.15
CA LYS A 428 2.77 20.51 34.19
C LYS A 428 3.88 20.81 35.19
N ASP A 429 3.85 21.97 35.83
CA ASP A 429 4.79 22.38 36.89
C ASP A 429 6.28 22.01 36.65
N ILE A 430 6.95 22.82 35.81
CA ILE A 430 8.37 22.65 35.48
C ILE A 430 9.23 23.53 36.39
N ASN A 431 10.14 22.93 37.15
CA ASN A 431 11.10 23.62 38.01
C ASN A 431 12.55 23.25 37.64
N LEU A 432 13.31 24.22 37.13
CA LEU A 432 14.70 24.04 36.75
C LEU A 432 15.58 24.99 37.59
N THR A 433 16.34 24.45 38.54
CA THR A 433 17.13 25.25 39.50
C THR A 433 18.62 24.89 39.45
N ASN A 434 19.52 25.87 39.36
CA ASN A 434 20.98 25.68 39.40
C ASN A 434 21.58 24.69 38.36
N ASN A 435 20.90 24.47 37.23
CA ASN A 435 21.39 23.56 36.19
C ASN A 435 22.39 24.27 35.25
N GLN A 436 23.34 23.50 34.72
CA GLN A 436 24.32 23.97 33.73
C GLN A 436 24.04 23.36 32.36
N TYR A 437 24.01 24.19 31.31
CA TYR A 437 23.73 23.75 29.93
C TYR A 437 24.87 24.16 29.01
N ASN A 438 25.69 23.19 28.60
CA ASN A 438 26.89 23.39 27.81
C ASN A 438 26.65 22.87 26.39
N ASN A 439 26.38 23.77 25.45
CA ASN A 439 25.93 23.47 24.08
C ASN A 439 24.56 22.77 24.01
N ASP A 440 23.69 23.02 25.00
CA ASP A 440 22.36 22.42 25.09
C ASP A 440 21.23 23.44 25.06
N THR A 441 20.11 23.04 24.45
CA THR A 441 18.89 23.84 24.29
C THR A 441 17.70 23.23 25.02
N ILE A 442 16.74 24.07 25.42
CA ILE A 442 15.58 23.69 26.21
C ILE A 442 14.30 24.18 25.54
N SER A 443 13.23 23.38 25.55
CA SER A 443 11.88 23.74 25.10
C SER A 443 10.83 23.19 26.07
N LEU A 444 9.99 24.03 26.69
CA LEU A 444 9.20 23.63 27.88
C LEU A 444 7.66 23.64 27.73
N ASN A 445 7.10 24.33 26.72
CA ASN A 445 5.66 24.61 26.63
C ASN A 445 5.07 24.21 25.28
N ASN A 446 5.28 22.97 24.86
CA ASN A 446 4.81 22.48 23.57
C ASN A 446 3.48 21.72 23.74
N THR A 447 2.54 21.95 22.83
CA THR A 447 1.16 21.44 22.92
C THR A 447 0.58 21.10 21.54
N PRO A 448 0.94 19.95 20.94
CA PRO A 448 0.41 19.54 19.64
C PRO A 448 -1.03 18.97 19.76
N TYR A 449 -2.05 19.71 19.31
CA TYR A 449 -3.46 19.38 19.61
C TYR A 449 -4.24 18.55 18.57
N ALA A 450 -3.92 18.65 17.27
CA ALA A 450 -4.67 17.91 16.24
C ALA A 450 -3.99 16.57 15.92
N PHE A 451 -4.71 15.46 16.09
CA PHE A 451 -4.25 14.17 15.56
C PHE A 451 -4.80 13.96 14.16
N ILE A 452 -3.87 13.90 13.21
CA ILE A 452 -4.18 13.70 11.80
C ILE A 452 -3.37 12.50 11.34
N MET A 453 -4.07 11.45 10.90
CA MET A 453 -3.42 10.35 10.18
C MET A 453 -3.26 10.79 8.73
N THR A 454 -2.02 10.82 8.21
CA THR A 454 -1.65 11.52 6.97
C THR A 454 -1.21 10.62 5.81
N TYR A 455 -1.56 9.33 5.85
CA TYR A 455 -1.12 8.36 4.87
C TYR A 455 -2.31 7.67 4.18
N PRO A 456 -2.27 7.38 2.87
CA PRO A 456 -3.32 6.57 2.24
C PRO A 456 -3.17 5.10 2.64
N GLY A 457 -4.28 4.46 3.00
CA GLY A 457 -4.31 3.02 3.27
C GLY A 457 -4.19 2.19 1.98
N ALA A 458 -4.16 0.87 2.15
CA ALA A 458 -4.13 -0.07 1.05
C ALA A 458 -5.39 0.03 0.17
N VAL A 459 -5.21 -0.02 -1.15
CA VAL A 459 -6.33 -0.08 -2.10
C VAL A 459 -6.84 -1.52 -2.19
N LEU A 460 -8.09 -1.74 -1.77
CA LEU A 460 -8.71 -3.06 -1.77
C LEU A 460 -9.35 -3.39 -3.12
N ALA A 461 -8.98 -4.54 -3.70
CA ALA A 461 -9.63 -5.10 -4.88
C ALA A 461 -10.79 -6.02 -4.44
N LEU A 462 -12.03 -5.52 -4.53
CA LEU A 462 -13.19 -6.26 -4.06
C LEU A 462 -13.64 -7.36 -5.03
N VAL A 463 -13.92 -8.54 -4.52
CA VAL A 463 -14.60 -9.65 -5.20
C VAL A 463 -16.06 -9.66 -4.74
N ASN A 464 -17.01 -9.61 -5.67
CA ASN A 464 -18.44 -9.45 -5.37
C ASN A 464 -19.08 -10.72 -4.75
N ASN A 465 -18.62 -11.11 -3.57
CA ASN A 465 -19.03 -12.31 -2.85
C ASN A 465 -20.24 -12.00 -1.96
N SER A 466 -21.42 -12.12 -2.56
CA SER A 466 -22.71 -11.95 -1.87
C SER A 466 -23.44 -13.28 -1.74
N ILE A 467 -23.93 -13.58 -0.54
CA ILE A 467 -24.85 -14.70 -0.31
C ILE A 467 -26.27 -14.13 -0.28
N ILE A 468 -27.09 -14.46 -1.28
CA ILE A 468 -28.50 -14.07 -1.33
C ILE A 468 -29.33 -15.30 -1.00
N LEU A 469 -29.99 -15.27 0.15
CA LEU A 469 -30.85 -16.35 0.63
C LEU A 469 -32.28 -15.83 0.83
N VAL A 470 -33.26 -16.67 0.52
CA VAL A 470 -34.69 -16.35 0.75
C VAL A 470 -35.07 -16.53 2.22
N ASN A 471 -34.44 -17.48 2.92
CA ASN A 471 -34.59 -17.74 4.34
C ASN A 471 -33.21 -18.13 4.93
N LEU A 472 -33.01 -17.91 6.23
CA LEU A 472 -31.80 -18.36 6.93
C LEU A 472 -31.71 -19.90 6.92
N PRO A 473 -30.55 -20.50 6.55
CA PRO A 473 -30.37 -21.95 6.62
C PRO A 473 -30.29 -22.42 8.07
N SER A 474 -30.63 -23.70 8.30
CA SER A 474 -30.53 -24.31 9.63
C SER A 474 -29.09 -24.52 10.10
N LYS A 475 -28.12 -24.52 9.18
CA LYS A 475 -26.69 -24.62 9.48
C LYS A 475 -25.90 -23.76 8.50
N PHE A 476 -24.90 -23.06 9.00
CA PHE A 476 -23.98 -22.27 8.18
C PHE A 476 -22.62 -22.19 8.87
N ASP A 477 -21.55 -22.33 8.10
CA ASP A 477 -20.18 -22.26 8.59
C ASP A 477 -19.31 -21.51 7.57
N LEU A 478 -18.68 -20.41 7.98
CA LEU A 478 -17.81 -19.63 7.09
C LEU A 478 -16.59 -20.41 6.60
N ARG A 479 -16.18 -21.48 7.29
CA ARG A 479 -15.05 -22.34 6.90
C ARG A 479 -15.34 -23.08 5.59
N ASP A 480 -16.59 -23.41 5.31
CA ASP A 480 -17.00 -24.06 4.05
C ASP A 480 -16.72 -23.17 2.82
N PHE A 481 -16.55 -21.87 3.03
CA PHE A 481 -16.27 -20.87 1.99
C PHE A 481 -14.82 -20.36 2.02
N GLY A 482 -13.99 -20.81 2.96
CA GLY A 482 -12.63 -20.30 3.16
C GLY A 482 -12.57 -18.87 3.68
N TRP A 483 -13.61 -18.40 4.38
CA TRP A 483 -13.71 -17.02 4.90
C TRP A 483 -13.36 -16.89 6.37
N VAL A 484 -12.48 -17.75 6.88
CA VAL A 484 -11.99 -17.74 8.26
C VAL A 484 -10.47 -17.88 8.24
N SER A 485 -9.76 -16.92 8.82
CA SER A 485 -8.30 -16.95 8.98
C SER A 485 -7.88 -17.99 10.03
N SER A 486 -6.59 -18.32 10.05
CA SER A 486 -6.01 -19.25 11.04
C SER A 486 -6.26 -18.86 12.52
N VAL A 487 -6.31 -19.86 13.41
CA VAL A 487 -6.44 -19.66 14.87
C VAL A 487 -5.09 -19.24 15.46
N LYS A 488 -5.10 -18.16 16.25
CA LYS A 488 -3.92 -17.62 16.96
C LYS A 488 -3.97 -17.90 18.46
N ASN A 489 -2.94 -17.48 19.21
CA ASN A 489 -2.82 -17.74 20.65
C ASN A 489 -2.47 -16.45 21.43
N GLN A 490 -3.37 -16.00 22.30
CA GLN A 490 -3.18 -14.82 23.15
C GLN A 490 -2.27 -15.07 24.37
N GLY A 491 -1.93 -16.33 24.64
CA GLY A 491 -1.14 -16.70 25.81
C GLY A 491 -1.81 -16.30 27.12
N SER A 492 -1.04 -15.74 28.04
CA SER A 492 -1.51 -15.34 29.37
C SER A 492 -2.05 -13.90 29.46
N MET A 493 -1.94 -13.13 28.37
CA MET A 493 -2.36 -11.73 28.35
C MET A 493 -3.88 -11.60 28.17
N GLY A 494 -4.46 -10.58 28.81
CA GLY A 494 -5.88 -10.21 28.69
C GLY A 494 -6.28 -9.62 27.32
N ALA A 495 -5.78 -10.15 26.20
CA ALA A 495 -5.92 -9.54 24.88
C ALA A 495 -7.05 -10.13 24.01
N CYS A 496 -7.93 -10.98 24.55
CA CYS A 496 -8.99 -11.66 23.78
C CYS A 496 -9.83 -10.74 22.89
N TRP A 497 -10.12 -9.52 23.35
CA TRP A 497 -10.87 -8.51 22.60
C TRP A 497 -10.19 -8.10 21.28
N THR A 498 -8.86 -8.08 21.23
CA THR A 498 -8.10 -7.80 20.00
C THR A 498 -8.21 -8.95 19.00
N PHE A 499 -8.06 -10.20 19.47
CA PHE A 499 -8.16 -11.40 18.63
C PHE A 499 -9.58 -11.61 18.10
N GLY A 500 -10.60 -11.35 18.93
CA GLY A 500 -11.99 -11.43 18.50
C GLY A 500 -12.30 -10.43 17.39
N ALA A 501 -11.88 -9.17 17.58
CA ALA A 501 -12.04 -8.08 16.63
C ALA A 501 -11.28 -8.30 15.32
N LEU A 502 -9.98 -8.58 15.40
CA LEU A 502 -9.15 -8.82 14.22
C LEU A 502 -9.56 -10.10 13.51
N GLY A 503 -9.94 -11.17 14.22
CA GLY A 503 -10.47 -12.39 13.60
C GLY A 503 -11.77 -12.15 12.81
N ALA A 504 -12.65 -11.29 13.31
CA ALA A 504 -13.86 -10.87 12.59
C ALA A 504 -13.53 -9.98 11.38
N LEU A 505 -12.56 -9.07 11.50
CA LEU A 505 -12.09 -8.24 10.40
C LEU A 505 -11.40 -9.04 9.29
N GLU A 506 -10.51 -9.97 9.66
CA GLU A 506 -9.83 -10.88 8.74
C GLU A 506 -10.84 -11.71 7.94
N SER A 507 -11.91 -12.19 8.59
CA SER A 507 -13.01 -12.88 7.93
C SER A 507 -13.75 -11.98 6.92
N ALA A 508 -14.05 -10.74 7.30
CA ALA A 508 -14.73 -9.78 6.42
C ALA A 508 -13.87 -9.44 5.18
N LEU A 509 -12.55 -9.28 5.37
CA LEU A 509 -11.60 -9.03 4.29
C LEU A 509 -11.40 -10.25 3.39
N LEU A 510 -11.26 -11.44 3.95
CA LEU A 510 -11.20 -12.70 3.19
C LEU A 510 -12.41 -12.84 2.28
N LYS A 511 -13.61 -12.59 2.82
CA LYS A 511 -14.84 -12.62 2.05
C LYS A 511 -14.84 -11.56 0.93
N ALA A 512 -14.47 -10.33 1.26
CA ALA A 512 -14.58 -9.19 0.33
C ALA A 512 -13.46 -9.13 -0.70
N THR A 513 -12.29 -9.74 -0.46
CA THR A 513 -11.09 -9.60 -1.30
C THR A 513 -10.48 -10.93 -1.74
N ASN A 514 -10.85 -12.05 -1.09
CA ASN A 514 -10.22 -13.35 -1.25
C ASN A 514 -8.70 -13.36 -0.92
N ILE A 515 -8.28 -12.45 -0.04
CA ILE A 515 -6.91 -12.33 0.49
C ILE A 515 -6.97 -12.57 1.99
N GLU A 516 -6.11 -13.46 2.49
CA GLU A 516 -5.91 -13.68 3.91
C GLU A 516 -4.98 -12.61 4.48
N TYR A 517 -5.37 -12.03 5.61
CA TYR A 517 -4.56 -11.11 6.40
C TYR A 517 -4.33 -11.73 7.78
N ASP A 518 -3.16 -11.48 8.36
CA ASP A 518 -2.79 -11.83 9.73
C ASP A 518 -2.35 -10.55 10.43
N PHE A 519 -3.27 -9.87 11.10
CA PHE A 519 -3.02 -8.55 11.69
C PHE A 519 -2.33 -8.60 13.05
N SER A 520 -1.71 -7.49 13.46
CA SER A 520 -1.09 -7.35 14.78
C SER A 520 -2.10 -7.10 15.90
N GLU A 521 -2.40 -8.12 16.70
CA GLU A 521 -3.10 -7.94 17.99
C GLU A 521 -2.27 -7.13 18.99
N ASN A 522 -0.94 -7.26 18.93
CA ASN A 522 0.00 -6.56 19.82
C ASN A 522 -0.20 -5.05 19.74
N ASN A 523 -0.24 -4.53 18.51
CA ASN A 523 -0.35 -3.10 18.29
C ASN A 523 -1.68 -2.54 18.78
N MET A 524 -2.78 -3.27 18.52
CA MET A 524 -4.10 -2.88 19.01
C MET A 524 -4.14 -2.86 20.53
N GLN A 525 -3.62 -3.89 21.20
CA GLN A 525 -3.57 -3.93 22.66
C GLN A 525 -2.77 -2.74 23.21
N ASN A 526 -1.52 -2.60 22.78
CA ASN A 526 -0.56 -1.67 23.37
C ASN A 526 -0.83 -0.20 23.02
N SER A 527 -1.45 0.06 21.86
CA SER A 527 -1.83 1.43 21.47
C SER A 527 -3.06 1.94 22.23
N MET A 528 -3.90 1.03 22.76
CA MET A 528 -5.16 1.40 23.39
C MET A 528 -5.12 1.36 24.92
N VAL A 529 -4.10 0.76 25.53
CA VAL A 529 -3.87 0.87 26.97
C VAL A 529 -3.33 2.24 27.36
N GLN A 530 -3.48 2.59 28.63
CA GLN A 530 -3.11 3.88 29.18
C GLN A 530 -1.64 4.22 28.97
N TYR A 531 -0.74 3.28 28.72
CA TYR A 531 0.67 3.63 28.52
C TYR A 531 0.95 4.29 27.15
N SER A 532 -0.01 4.23 26.24
CA SER A 532 0.02 4.93 24.96
C SER A 532 -0.74 6.24 25.06
N LYS A 533 -0.22 7.31 24.44
CA LYS A 533 -0.90 8.62 24.33
C LYS A 533 -2.25 8.57 23.58
N TYR A 534 -2.51 7.49 22.87
CA TYR A 534 -3.75 7.22 22.14
C TYR A 534 -4.74 6.37 22.92
N GLY A 535 -4.29 5.84 24.06
CA GLY A 535 -5.04 4.88 24.83
C GLY A 535 -6.16 5.47 25.67
N ILE A 536 -6.80 4.57 26.42
CA ILE A 536 -7.91 4.86 27.31
C ILE A 536 -7.37 5.00 28.74
N ILE A 537 -7.84 6.01 29.46
CA ILE A 537 -7.48 6.24 30.86
C ILE A 537 -7.91 5.03 31.70
N GLY A 538 -6.99 4.51 32.52
CA GLY A 538 -7.26 3.44 33.48
C GLY A 538 -7.26 2.02 32.91
N LEU A 539 -7.08 1.85 31.59
CA LEU A 539 -6.96 0.53 30.96
C LEU A 539 -5.48 0.11 30.91
N THR A 540 -5.05 -0.84 31.74
CA THR A 540 -3.64 -1.33 31.76
C THR A 540 -3.45 -2.67 31.06
N GLU A 541 -4.44 -3.54 31.17
CA GLU A 541 -4.53 -4.85 30.54
C GLU A 541 -6.02 -5.19 30.42
N GLY A 542 -6.42 -6.07 29.49
CA GLY A 542 -7.83 -6.23 29.15
C GLY A 542 -8.29 -5.23 28.09
N GLY A 543 -9.58 -5.24 27.80
CA GLY A 543 -10.24 -4.32 26.87
C GLY A 543 -11.64 -4.83 26.50
N GLY A 544 -12.26 -4.17 25.52
CA GLY A 544 -13.59 -4.54 25.03
C GLY A 544 -13.81 -4.09 23.60
N ASP A 545 -14.97 -4.47 23.04
CA ASP A 545 -15.31 -4.26 21.63
C ASP A 545 -15.18 -2.79 21.21
N TRP A 546 -15.68 -1.85 22.02
CA TRP A 546 -15.58 -0.41 21.75
C TRP A 546 -14.14 0.09 21.60
N THR A 547 -13.21 -0.46 22.40
CA THR A 547 -11.78 -0.14 22.32
C THR A 547 -11.18 -0.63 21.01
N ALA A 548 -11.56 -1.81 20.52
CA ALA A 548 -11.13 -2.30 19.21
C ALA A 548 -11.68 -1.43 18.08
N LEU A 549 -12.95 -1.02 18.17
CA LEU A 549 -13.53 -0.16 17.14
C LEU A 549 -12.81 1.19 17.08
N ALA A 550 -12.49 1.77 18.24
CA ALA A 550 -11.74 3.02 18.34
C ALA A 550 -10.38 2.95 17.64
N TYR A 551 -9.62 1.89 17.89
CA TYR A 551 -8.34 1.64 17.22
C TYR A 551 -8.49 1.59 15.69
N LEU A 552 -9.44 0.78 15.21
CA LEU A 552 -9.66 0.53 13.79
C LEU A 552 -10.13 1.79 13.06
N LEU A 553 -11.04 2.56 13.65
CA LEU A 553 -11.60 3.79 13.06
C LEU A 553 -10.66 4.99 13.16
N SER A 554 -9.68 4.92 14.08
CA SER A 554 -8.65 5.94 14.24
C SER A 554 -7.45 5.71 13.32
N TRP A 555 -7.40 4.58 12.61
CA TRP A 555 -6.30 4.16 11.73
C TRP A 555 -4.95 4.13 12.47
N LEU A 556 -4.94 3.56 13.68
CA LEU A 556 -3.72 3.51 14.49
C LEU A 556 -2.74 2.40 14.06
N GLY A 557 -3.17 1.42 13.26
CA GLY A 557 -2.26 0.39 12.73
C GLY A 557 -2.88 -0.95 12.34
N THR A 558 -3.78 -1.00 11.37
CA THR A 558 -4.35 -2.29 10.91
C THR A 558 -3.45 -2.91 9.84
N PHE A 559 -2.28 -3.38 10.25
CA PHE A 559 -1.24 -3.93 9.38
C PHE A 559 -0.83 -5.35 9.81
N PRO A 560 -0.14 -6.10 8.92
CA PRO A 560 0.28 -7.47 9.24
C PRO A 560 1.17 -7.61 10.48
N THR A 561 1.03 -8.72 11.20
CA THR A 561 1.74 -9.02 12.46
C THR A 561 3.28 -9.01 12.35
N GLU A 562 3.83 -9.16 11.13
CA GLU A 562 5.27 -9.05 10.87
C GLU A 562 5.88 -7.67 11.18
N TYR A 563 5.06 -6.62 11.26
CA TYR A 563 5.51 -5.28 11.62
C TYR A 563 5.56 -5.05 13.14
N ASP A 564 4.73 -5.76 13.90
CA ASP A 564 4.65 -5.69 15.37
C ASP A 564 4.10 -7.03 15.89
N SER A 565 5.00 -7.95 16.23
CA SER A 565 4.65 -9.32 16.61
C SER A 565 4.11 -9.40 18.04
N TYR A 566 3.33 -10.44 18.33
CA TYR A 566 2.67 -10.59 19.61
C TYR A 566 3.64 -10.86 20.78
N ASP A 567 3.71 -9.89 21.69
CA ASP A 567 4.52 -9.90 22.90
C ASP A 567 3.61 -10.07 24.13
N GLU A 568 3.73 -11.20 24.82
CA GLU A 568 2.90 -11.50 25.99
C GLU A 568 3.26 -10.67 27.24
N LEU A 569 4.48 -10.13 27.30
CA LEU A 569 4.99 -9.41 28.46
C LEU A 569 5.00 -7.90 28.25
N GLY A 570 5.38 -7.45 27.05
CA GLY A 570 5.43 -6.05 26.64
C GLY A 570 4.05 -5.38 26.63
N LYS A 571 4.06 -4.05 26.78
CA LYS A 571 2.84 -3.22 26.86
C LYS A 571 2.94 -1.93 26.04
N ILE A 572 4.03 -1.72 25.33
CA ILE A 572 4.25 -0.55 24.46
C ILE A 572 4.58 -1.01 23.05
N SER A 573 3.86 -0.45 22.09
CA SER A 573 4.06 -0.65 20.66
C SER A 573 4.32 0.67 19.93
N PRO A 574 5.07 0.66 18.82
CA PRO A 574 5.14 1.80 17.92
C PRO A 574 3.79 2.10 17.26
N ILE A 575 3.60 3.33 16.80
CA ILE A 575 2.69 3.54 15.66
C ILE A 575 3.45 3.28 14.38
N ILE A 576 2.94 2.35 13.59
CA ILE A 576 3.50 1.97 12.30
C ILE A 576 2.54 2.41 11.21
N VAL A 577 3.07 3.11 10.21
CA VAL A 577 2.35 3.51 9.01
C VAL A 577 3.00 2.82 7.82
N THR A 578 2.20 2.08 7.06
CA THR A 578 2.68 1.26 5.94
C THR A 578 1.68 1.25 4.80
N ASN A 579 2.14 0.92 3.58
CA ASN A 579 1.27 0.74 2.40
C ASN A 579 0.32 -0.45 2.52
N ASN A 580 0.53 -1.33 3.51
CA ASN A 580 -0.31 -2.49 3.80
C ASN A 580 -1.37 -2.21 4.87
N ASP A 581 -1.43 -0.98 5.41
CA ASP A 581 -2.38 -0.61 6.46
C ASP A 581 -3.80 -0.55 5.89
N ILE A 582 -4.74 -1.22 6.57
CA ILE A 582 -6.15 -1.26 6.17
C ILE A 582 -6.93 -0.20 6.92
N HIS A 583 -7.37 0.81 6.18
CA HIS A 583 -8.23 1.87 6.72
C HIS A 583 -9.68 1.41 6.79
N ILE A 584 -10.14 1.06 7.98
CA ILE A 584 -11.55 0.72 8.23
C ILE A 584 -12.40 1.99 8.15
N GLN A 585 -13.50 1.91 7.39
CA GLN A 585 -14.39 3.04 7.11
C GLN A 585 -15.78 2.85 7.73
N ASP A 586 -16.29 1.62 7.76
CA ASP A 586 -17.66 1.32 8.18
C ASP A 586 -17.68 0.09 9.11
N ILE A 587 -18.38 0.21 10.24
CA ILE A 587 -18.55 -0.86 11.23
C ILE A 587 -20.01 -0.95 11.63
N ILE A 588 -20.59 -2.15 11.53
CA ILE A 588 -21.94 -2.43 12.02
C ILE A 588 -21.90 -2.92 13.46
N ILE A 589 -22.84 -2.45 14.27
CA ILE A 589 -23.03 -2.87 15.65
C ILE A 589 -24.36 -3.61 15.76
N ILE A 590 -24.33 -4.86 16.18
CA ILE A 590 -25.54 -5.65 16.43
C ILE A 590 -25.91 -5.50 17.91
N PRO A 591 -27.17 -5.17 18.22
CA PRO A 591 -27.62 -5.03 19.60
C PRO A 591 -27.47 -6.35 20.37
N PRO A 592 -27.30 -6.30 21.71
CA PRO A 592 -27.26 -7.50 22.53
C PRO A 592 -28.54 -8.34 22.36
N ARG A 593 -28.38 -9.66 22.43
CA ARG A 593 -29.50 -10.61 22.32
C ARG A 593 -30.44 -10.43 23.50
N ASN A 594 -31.74 -10.34 23.22
CA ASN A 594 -32.77 -10.26 24.26
C ASN A 594 -33.15 -11.62 24.87
N GLY A 595 -32.51 -12.70 24.42
CA GLY A 595 -32.71 -14.06 24.93
C GLY A 595 -32.23 -15.14 23.97
N SER A 596 -32.39 -16.40 24.38
CA SER A 596 -31.82 -17.56 23.66
C SER A 596 -32.32 -17.75 22.23
N MET A 597 -33.49 -17.20 21.90
CA MET A 597 -34.10 -17.28 20.57
C MET A 597 -33.79 -16.08 19.65
N ASP A 598 -33.18 -15.03 20.21
CA ASP A 598 -32.84 -13.80 19.47
C ASP A 598 -31.52 -13.97 18.72
N ASN A 599 -31.51 -14.81 17.69
CA ASN A 599 -30.30 -15.21 16.96
C ASN A 599 -30.24 -14.67 15.53
N ASN A 600 -31.37 -14.18 15.00
CA ASN A 600 -31.51 -13.90 13.57
C ASN A 600 -30.64 -12.73 13.11
N LEU A 601 -30.48 -11.67 13.91
CA LEU A 601 -29.63 -10.54 13.55
C LEU A 601 -28.16 -10.95 13.45
N ILE A 602 -27.67 -11.76 14.39
CA ILE A 602 -26.31 -12.32 14.34
C ILE A 602 -26.14 -13.19 13.09
N LYS A 603 -27.09 -14.10 12.82
CA LYS A 603 -27.04 -14.98 11.64
C LYS A 603 -27.04 -14.19 10.32
N ASP A 604 -27.90 -13.18 10.20
CA ASP A 604 -27.98 -12.31 9.03
C ASP A 604 -26.69 -11.49 8.83
N ALA A 605 -26.15 -10.94 9.92
CA ALA A 605 -24.89 -10.21 9.88
C ALA A 605 -23.71 -11.12 9.50
N ILE A 606 -23.67 -12.39 9.97
CA ILE A 606 -22.66 -13.36 9.54
C ILE A 606 -22.71 -13.59 8.02
N LEU A 607 -23.90 -13.79 7.47
CA LEU A 607 -24.11 -13.98 6.03
C LEU A 607 -23.73 -12.76 5.20
N LYS A 608 -23.93 -11.55 5.72
CA LYS A 608 -23.66 -10.28 5.01
C LYS A 608 -22.21 -9.83 5.13
N TYR A 609 -21.60 -9.94 6.30
CA TYR A 609 -20.34 -9.25 6.62
C TYR A 609 -19.18 -10.19 6.94
N GLY A 610 -19.41 -11.49 7.16
CA GLY A 610 -18.39 -12.41 7.64
C GLY A 610 -18.50 -12.60 9.15
N ALA A 611 -17.46 -13.08 9.82
CA ALA A 611 -17.50 -13.33 11.26
C ALA A 611 -17.79 -12.04 12.06
N LEU A 612 -18.35 -12.20 13.26
CA LEU A 612 -18.60 -11.08 14.18
C LEU A 612 -17.82 -11.27 15.46
N THR A 613 -17.38 -10.18 16.08
CA THR A 613 -16.87 -10.21 17.44
C THR A 613 -18.02 -10.32 18.41
N VAL A 614 -17.90 -11.21 19.38
CA VAL A 614 -18.89 -11.41 20.44
C VAL A 614 -18.18 -11.67 21.77
N SER A 615 -18.79 -11.20 22.85
CA SER A 615 -18.33 -11.42 24.22
C SER A 615 -19.20 -12.47 24.92
N TYR A 616 -18.58 -13.25 25.82
CA TYR A 616 -19.27 -14.21 26.69
C TYR A 616 -18.48 -14.46 27.98
N HIS A 617 -19.10 -15.11 28.96
CA HIS A 617 -18.46 -15.51 30.19
C HIS A 617 -17.86 -16.91 30.04
N VAL A 618 -16.55 -17.03 30.25
CA VAL A 618 -15.84 -18.30 30.22
C VAL A 618 -15.45 -18.79 31.61
N ASN A 619 -15.84 -20.04 31.88
CA ASN A 619 -15.39 -20.84 33.01
C ASN A 619 -15.24 -22.30 32.55
N ASN A 620 -14.03 -22.85 32.67
CA ASN A 620 -13.70 -24.17 32.15
C ASN A 620 -14.57 -25.32 32.70
N SER A 621 -15.27 -25.15 33.83
CA SER A 621 -16.21 -26.16 34.34
C SER A 621 -17.43 -26.39 33.45
N TYR A 622 -17.75 -25.45 32.55
CA TYR A 622 -18.91 -25.50 31.65
C TYR A 622 -18.56 -26.00 30.24
N PHE A 623 -17.28 -26.27 29.98
CA PHE A 623 -16.80 -26.80 28.71
C PHE A 623 -16.82 -28.34 28.73
N ASN A 624 -17.41 -28.96 27.71
CA ASN A 624 -17.29 -30.39 27.46
C ASN A 624 -16.12 -30.66 26.49
N PRO A 625 -14.99 -31.21 26.97
CA PRO A 625 -13.83 -31.47 26.11
C PRO A 625 -14.03 -32.65 25.14
N SER A 626 -15.06 -33.48 25.32
CA SER A 626 -15.28 -34.65 24.44
C SER A 626 -15.97 -34.27 23.13
N THR A 627 -16.71 -33.17 23.13
CA THR A 627 -17.56 -32.69 22.02
C THR A 627 -17.23 -31.25 21.62
N ASN A 628 -16.30 -30.60 22.34
CA ASN A 628 -15.91 -29.20 22.16
C ASN A 628 -17.12 -28.25 22.25
N ALA A 629 -17.93 -28.42 23.30
CA ALA A 629 -19.19 -27.71 23.47
C ALA A 629 -19.25 -26.96 24.81
N TYR A 630 -19.66 -25.71 24.78
CA TYR A 630 -19.73 -24.81 25.93
C TYR A 630 -21.15 -24.33 26.19
N TYR A 631 -21.57 -24.35 27.46
CA TYR A 631 -22.84 -23.78 27.88
C TYR A 631 -22.76 -23.25 29.31
N TYR A 632 -22.71 -21.93 29.47
CA TYR A 632 -22.83 -21.24 30.74
C TYR A 632 -24.30 -20.90 31.03
N ASN A 633 -24.75 -21.24 32.24
CA ASN A 633 -26.12 -20.99 32.72
C ASN A 633 -26.16 -20.15 34.00
N GLY A 634 -25.06 -19.46 34.32
CA GLY A 634 -24.98 -18.56 35.47
C GLY A 634 -25.37 -17.12 35.13
N SER A 635 -24.94 -16.18 35.96
CA SER A 635 -25.31 -14.75 35.88
C SER A 635 -24.12 -13.81 35.87
N ASP A 636 -22.89 -14.33 35.79
CA ASP A 636 -21.69 -13.51 35.74
C ASP A 636 -21.55 -12.83 34.38
N HIS A 637 -20.96 -11.64 34.39
CA HIS A 637 -20.73 -10.86 33.18
C HIS A 637 -19.68 -11.49 32.27
N ALA A 638 -19.75 -11.15 30.98
CA ALA A 638 -18.75 -11.58 30.01
C ALA A 638 -17.32 -11.19 30.43
N ASN A 639 -16.37 -12.12 30.25
CA ASN A 639 -14.95 -11.95 30.58
C ASN A 639 -14.01 -12.40 29.45
N HIS A 640 -14.56 -12.83 28.31
CA HIS A 640 -13.82 -13.31 27.15
C HIS A 640 -14.49 -12.88 25.84
N ALA A 641 -13.71 -12.60 24.81
CA ALA A 641 -14.18 -12.17 23.49
C ALA A 641 -13.63 -13.11 22.41
N VAL A 642 -14.47 -13.41 21.41
CA VAL A 642 -14.23 -14.42 20.37
C VAL A 642 -14.88 -14.01 19.04
N SER A 643 -14.53 -14.68 17.95
CA SER A 643 -15.22 -14.49 16.66
C SER A 643 -16.28 -15.58 16.46
N VAL A 644 -17.55 -15.20 16.28
CA VAL A 644 -18.61 -16.13 15.87
C VAL A 644 -18.60 -16.26 14.35
N ILE A 645 -18.50 -17.51 13.87
CA ILE A 645 -18.25 -17.83 12.46
C ILE A 645 -19.37 -18.61 11.79
N GLY A 646 -20.43 -18.96 12.53
CA GLY A 646 -21.48 -19.81 12.01
C GLY A 646 -22.45 -20.27 13.09
N TRP A 647 -23.32 -21.19 12.71
CA TRP A 647 -24.32 -21.78 13.58
C TRP A 647 -24.81 -23.14 13.08
N ASP A 648 -25.41 -23.91 13.97
CA ASP A 648 -26.12 -25.16 13.69
C ASP A 648 -27.34 -25.28 14.60
N ASP A 649 -28.53 -25.08 14.04
CA ASP A 649 -29.83 -25.11 14.75
C ASP A 649 -30.18 -26.49 15.29
N ASN A 650 -29.57 -27.54 14.76
CA ASN A 650 -29.82 -28.93 15.16
C ASN A 650 -28.66 -29.51 15.99
N TYR A 651 -27.72 -28.67 16.46
CA TYR A 651 -26.64 -29.14 17.33
C TYR A 651 -27.22 -29.65 18.65
N SER A 652 -27.03 -30.95 18.91
CA SER A 652 -27.70 -31.63 20.02
C SER A 652 -27.31 -31.05 21.37
N LYS A 653 -28.31 -30.78 22.20
CA LYS A 653 -28.14 -30.39 23.61
C LYS A 653 -27.38 -31.42 24.46
N ASP A 654 -27.34 -32.68 24.04
CA ASP A 654 -26.66 -33.74 24.78
C ASP A 654 -25.13 -33.69 24.62
N ASN A 655 -24.63 -32.82 23.73
CA ASN A 655 -23.20 -32.59 23.58
C ASN A 655 -22.61 -31.72 24.69
N PHE A 656 -23.41 -30.97 25.45
CA PHE A 656 -22.88 -30.02 26.45
C PHE A 656 -22.65 -30.67 27.81
N ALA A 657 -21.73 -30.12 28.61
CA ALA A 657 -21.40 -30.65 29.94
C ALA A 657 -22.59 -30.56 30.91
N THR A 658 -23.36 -29.47 30.80
CA THR A 658 -24.70 -29.33 31.37
C THR A 658 -25.68 -29.29 30.22
N THR A 659 -26.79 -30.02 30.27
CA THR A 659 -27.75 -30.06 29.15
C THR A 659 -28.57 -28.77 29.08
N PRO A 660 -28.48 -27.98 27.98
CA PRO A 660 -29.34 -26.82 27.77
C PRO A 660 -30.79 -27.22 27.48
N ILE A 661 -31.69 -26.23 27.51
CA ILE A 661 -33.14 -26.42 27.40
C ILE A 661 -33.53 -26.99 26.03
N GLY A 662 -32.79 -26.66 24.97
CA GLY A 662 -33.04 -27.14 23.61
C GLY A 662 -31.75 -27.27 22.80
N ASP A 663 -31.91 -27.80 21.59
CA ASP A 663 -30.84 -27.90 20.60
C ASP A 663 -30.47 -26.52 20.03
N GLY A 664 -29.31 -26.45 19.39
CA GLY A 664 -28.85 -25.26 18.68
C GLY A 664 -27.62 -24.61 19.30
N ALA A 665 -26.66 -24.27 18.46
CA ALA A 665 -25.40 -23.68 18.88
C ALA A 665 -24.80 -22.74 17.84
N PHE A 666 -24.05 -21.75 18.31
CA PHE A 666 -23.12 -20.98 17.50
C PHE A 666 -21.79 -21.73 17.33
N ILE A 667 -21.13 -21.51 16.20
CA ILE A 667 -19.78 -22.02 15.91
C ILE A 667 -18.81 -20.87 16.14
N VAL A 668 -17.79 -21.09 16.96
CA VAL A 668 -16.93 -20.02 17.48
C VAL A 668 -15.46 -20.34 17.21
N LYS A 669 -14.70 -19.33 16.78
CA LYS A 669 -13.24 -19.32 16.68
C LYS A 669 -12.66 -18.66 17.93
N ASN A 670 -11.80 -19.39 18.64
CA ASN A 670 -11.15 -18.90 19.86
C ASN A 670 -9.70 -18.40 19.58
N SER A 671 -9.04 -17.88 20.61
CA SER A 671 -7.68 -17.30 20.58
C SER A 671 -6.71 -18.02 21.52
N TRP A 672 -6.88 -19.32 21.74
CA TRP A 672 -6.04 -20.13 22.64
C TRP A 672 -5.17 -21.17 21.91
N GLY A 673 -4.90 -20.92 20.63
CA GLY A 673 -4.11 -21.81 19.77
C GLY A 673 -4.88 -23.00 19.23
N THR A 674 -4.28 -23.66 18.24
CA THR A 674 -4.87 -24.81 17.53
C THR A 674 -4.91 -26.09 18.35
N ASP A 675 -4.10 -26.19 19.41
CA ASP A 675 -4.06 -27.37 20.30
C ASP A 675 -5.24 -27.41 21.28
N TRP A 676 -5.99 -26.31 21.40
CA TRP A 676 -7.18 -26.23 22.23
C TRP A 676 -8.44 -26.61 21.45
N ALA A 677 -9.28 -27.49 22.02
CA ALA A 677 -10.55 -27.96 21.44
C ALA A 677 -10.42 -28.57 20.03
N ASP A 678 -11.32 -28.25 19.10
CA ASP A 678 -11.31 -28.74 17.71
C ASP A 678 -10.49 -27.82 16.81
N GLY A 679 -9.16 -27.82 16.97
CA GLY A 679 -8.30 -26.94 16.17
C GLY A 679 -8.46 -25.46 16.51
N GLY A 680 -8.91 -25.13 17.73
CA GLY A 680 -9.25 -23.78 18.19
C GLY A 680 -10.72 -23.40 18.03
N TYR A 681 -11.56 -24.30 17.51
CA TYR A 681 -12.99 -24.08 17.31
C TYR A 681 -13.82 -24.86 18.33
N PHE A 682 -15.01 -24.33 18.65
CA PHE A 682 -15.95 -24.95 19.57
C PHE A 682 -17.38 -24.46 19.34
N TYR A 683 -18.34 -25.13 19.97
CA TYR A 683 -19.76 -24.76 19.92
C TYR A 683 -20.18 -24.05 21.20
N VAL A 684 -20.97 -22.99 21.09
CA VAL A 684 -21.63 -22.34 22.23
C VAL A 684 -23.14 -22.49 22.10
N SER A 685 -23.81 -23.00 23.14
CA SER A 685 -25.27 -23.18 23.10
C SER A 685 -25.98 -21.84 22.87
N TYR A 686 -27.08 -21.86 22.10
CA TYR A 686 -27.98 -20.69 22.01
C TYR A 686 -28.55 -20.28 23.37
N TYR A 687 -28.61 -21.20 24.33
CA TYR A 687 -29.15 -20.95 25.66
C TYR A 687 -28.15 -20.36 26.63
N ASP A 688 -26.88 -20.17 26.23
CA ASP A 688 -25.88 -19.51 27.05
C ASP A 688 -26.37 -18.12 27.50
N THR A 689 -26.27 -17.85 28.80
CA THR A 689 -26.83 -16.64 29.41
C THR A 689 -25.96 -15.40 29.21
N SER A 690 -24.72 -15.58 28.77
CA SER A 690 -23.70 -14.52 28.62
C SER A 690 -23.32 -14.25 27.16
N PHE A 691 -23.53 -15.23 26.26
CA PHE A 691 -23.06 -15.14 24.88
C PHE A 691 -23.84 -14.10 24.05
N ALA A 692 -23.15 -13.02 23.70
CA ALA A 692 -23.70 -11.87 22.99
C ALA A 692 -24.93 -11.23 23.67
N THR A 693 -25.02 -11.35 25.00
CA THR A 693 -26.04 -10.69 25.84
C THR A 693 -25.45 -9.50 26.60
N ASP A 694 -24.15 -9.52 26.88
CA ASP A 694 -23.37 -8.43 27.46
C ASP A 694 -22.44 -7.80 26.41
N GLY A 695 -22.31 -6.47 26.42
CA GLY A 695 -21.50 -5.74 25.45
C GLY A 695 -22.17 -5.62 24.08
N ILE A 696 -21.38 -5.29 23.04
CA ILE A 696 -21.88 -5.21 21.67
C ILE A 696 -21.36 -6.40 20.86
N SER A 697 -22.07 -6.77 19.79
CA SER A 697 -21.45 -7.58 18.74
C SER A 697 -21.10 -6.68 17.56
N SER A 698 -19.94 -6.87 16.94
CA SER A 698 -19.48 -5.99 15.86
C SER A 698 -19.08 -6.76 14.60
N GLY A 699 -19.34 -6.15 13.45
CA GLY A 699 -18.95 -6.66 12.13
C GLY A 699 -18.43 -5.54 11.24
N TYR A 700 -17.63 -5.90 10.24
CA TYR A 700 -16.90 -4.93 9.42
C TYR A 700 -17.44 -4.90 7.99
N ILE A 701 -17.75 -3.70 7.49
CA ILE A 701 -18.29 -3.53 6.15
C ILE A 701 -17.15 -3.14 5.20
N ILE A 702 -16.67 -4.10 4.42
CA ILE A 702 -15.61 -3.88 3.44
C ILE A 702 -16.23 -3.46 2.10
N ASN A 703 -16.51 -2.16 1.97
CA ASN A 703 -17.02 -1.55 0.74
C ASN A 703 -16.13 -0.45 0.16
N ASN A 704 -14.94 -0.23 0.75
CA ASN A 704 -14.04 0.91 0.57
C ASN A 704 -13.80 1.29 -0.92
N THR A 705 -14.69 2.09 -1.51
CA THR A 705 -14.53 2.54 -2.92
C THR A 705 -13.69 3.80 -3.05
N VAL A 706 -13.41 4.50 -1.94
CA VAL A 706 -12.60 5.73 -1.93
C VAL A 706 -11.41 5.52 -1.00
N ASN A 707 -10.21 5.74 -1.51
CA ASN A 707 -8.99 5.70 -0.72
C ASN A 707 -8.68 7.10 -0.19
N TYR A 708 -9.09 7.37 1.04
CA TYR A 708 -8.86 8.66 1.71
C TYR A 708 -7.39 8.79 2.14
N ASN A 709 -6.80 9.96 1.94
CA ASN A 709 -5.39 10.22 2.28
C ASN A 709 -5.20 10.76 3.70
N LYS A 710 -6.24 11.33 4.32
CA LYS A 710 -6.20 11.82 5.70
C LYS A 710 -7.48 11.53 6.47
N ASN A 711 -7.34 11.34 7.78
CA ASN A 711 -8.41 11.27 8.77
C ASN A 711 -8.15 12.31 9.86
N TYR A 712 -8.97 13.37 9.86
CA TYR A 712 -8.98 14.43 10.85
C TYR A 712 -9.93 14.05 12.00
N GLN A 713 -9.40 13.99 13.21
CA GLN A 713 -10.11 13.41 14.36
C GLN A 713 -9.59 13.92 15.71
N TYR A 714 -10.48 13.94 16.69
CA TYR A 714 -10.14 14.18 18.11
C TYR A 714 -10.55 12.99 19.01
N ASP A 715 -11.29 12.04 18.46
CA ASP A 715 -11.95 10.93 19.15
C ASP A 715 -11.17 9.61 19.02
N LEU A 716 -9.89 9.60 19.40
CA LEU A 716 -9.00 8.43 19.22
C LEU A 716 -9.40 7.20 20.05
N SER A 717 -10.03 7.44 21.20
CA SER A 717 -10.59 6.39 22.05
C SER A 717 -12.03 6.01 21.68
N GLY A 718 -12.58 6.60 20.62
CA GLY A 718 -13.87 6.24 20.03
C GLY A 718 -15.08 6.58 20.91
N LEU A 719 -16.23 5.99 20.56
CA LEU A 719 -17.49 6.23 21.25
C LEU A 719 -17.45 5.75 22.71
N SER A 720 -17.75 6.64 23.66
CA SER A 720 -18.02 6.25 25.05
C SER A 720 -19.52 6.17 25.35
N ARG A 721 -20.33 7.07 24.78
CA ARG A 721 -21.78 7.10 24.96
C ARG A 721 -22.49 7.99 23.94
N PHE A 722 -23.79 7.79 23.79
CA PHE A 722 -24.68 8.71 23.07
C PHE A 722 -25.33 9.73 24.04
N ILE A 723 -25.50 10.97 23.58
CA ILE A 723 -26.31 12.01 24.24
C ILE A 723 -27.56 12.24 23.38
N SER A 724 -28.73 12.19 24.00
CA SER A 724 -30.00 12.60 23.37
C SER A 724 -30.50 13.92 23.95
N SER A 725 -31.43 14.58 23.27
CA SER A 725 -32.02 15.83 23.75
C SER A 725 -32.85 15.59 25.02
N PRO A 726 -32.54 16.25 26.16
CA PRO A 726 -33.38 16.19 27.35
C PRO A 726 -34.71 16.94 27.16
N LEU A 727 -34.86 17.69 26.06
CA LEU A 727 -36.03 18.51 25.74
C LEU A 727 -37.01 17.79 24.81
N ASN A 728 -36.80 16.49 24.53
CA ASN A 728 -37.55 15.72 23.54
C ASN A 728 -37.51 16.34 22.14
N SER A 729 -36.45 17.10 21.80
CA SER A 729 -36.23 17.53 20.42
C SER A 729 -35.99 16.30 19.55
N THR A 730 -36.60 16.26 18.37
CA THR A 730 -36.38 15.19 17.38
C THR A 730 -34.95 15.17 16.85
N TYR A 731 -34.28 16.34 16.84
CA TYR A 731 -32.92 16.48 16.31
C TYR A 731 -32.01 17.24 17.29
N VAL A 732 -30.77 16.81 17.30
CA VAL A 732 -29.63 17.41 18.01
C VAL A 732 -28.53 17.72 17.00
N TYR A 733 -27.63 18.63 17.36
CA TYR A 733 -26.51 19.03 16.50
C TYR A 733 -25.19 18.91 17.26
N TYR A 734 -24.14 18.59 16.52
CA TYR A 734 -22.78 18.58 17.03
C TYR A 734 -21.79 18.95 15.93
N SER A 735 -20.61 19.43 16.29
CA SER A 735 -19.63 19.87 15.30
C SER A 735 -18.21 19.73 15.80
N ASN A 736 -17.28 19.47 14.87
CA ASN A 736 -15.85 19.56 15.08
C ASN A 736 -15.24 20.57 14.09
N GLU A 737 -14.27 21.33 14.56
CA GLU A 737 -13.48 22.30 13.79
C GLU A 737 -12.01 21.84 13.70
N PHE A 738 -11.44 21.95 12.50
CA PHE A 738 -10.09 21.49 12.19
C PHE A 738 -9.34 22.53 11.35
N GLU A 739 -8.00 22.52 11.43
CA GLU A 739 -7.13 23.27 10.53
C GLU A 739 -6.56 22.34 9.46
N ALA A 740 -6.71 22.71 8.20
CA ALA A 740 -6.17 21.97 7.07
C ALA A 740 -4.63 22.05 7.04
N ILE A 741 -3.94 20.91 7.06
CA ILE A 741 -2.47 20.88 7.06
C ILE A 741 -1.86 20.93 5.66
N GLU A 742 -2.67 20.68 4.62
CA GLU A 742 -2.29 20.65 3.21
C GLU A 742 -3.45 21.08 2.29
N ASP A 743 -3.17 21.26 1.00
CA ASP A 743 -4.18 21.49 -0.02
C ASP A 743 -4.85 20.15 -0.39
N ASP A 744 -6.12 20.00 -0.04
CA ASP A 744 -6.88 18.74 -0.15
C ASP A 744 -8.34 18.99 -0.54
N LEU A 745 -9.08 17.89 -0.69
CA LEU A 745 -10.52 17.89 -0.91
C LEU A 745 -11.21 17.10 0.22
N ILE A 746 -12.12 17.73 0.98
CA ILE A 746 -12.99 17.01 1.93
C ILE A 746 -13.95 16.13 1.12
N ALA A 747 -13.96 14.84 1.42
CA ALA A 747 -14.64 13.82 0.62
C ALA A 747 -15.65 12.99 1.41
N ALA A 748 -15.50 12.89 2.73
CA ALA A 748 -16.47 12.19 3.59
C ALA A 748 -16.44 12.68 5.04
N VAL A 749 -17.51 12.35 5.77
CA VAL A 749 -17.67 12.61 7.20
C VAL A 749 -18.03 11.30 7.89
N GLY A 750 -17.31 10.93 8.95
CA GLY A 750 -17.53 9.72 9.73
C GLY A 750 -18.15 10.01 11.09
N THR A 751 -19.20 9.27 11.48
CA THR A 751 -19.81 9.36 12.81
C THR A 751 -20.57 8.08 13.18
N TYR A 752 -21.03 7.99 14.43
CA TYR A 752 -21.82 6.88 14.94
C TYR A 752 -23.34 7.13 14.89
N PHE A 753 -24.09 6.06 14.66
CA PHE A 753 -25.54 5.97 14.73
C PHE A 753 -25.95 4.84 15.67
N ASP A 754 -27.02 5.04 16.44
CA ASP A 754 -27.54 4.08 17.42
C ASP A 754 -28.65 3.16 16.88
N ASP A 755 -29.26 3.50 15.75
CA ASP A 755 -30.34 2.74 15.11
C ASP A 755 -30.30 2.79 13.57
N TYR A 756 -31.10 1.94 12.94
CA TYR A 756 -31.36 1.91 11.50
C TYR A 756 -32.18 3.14 11.05
N ASP A 757 -32.03 3.52 9.78
CA ASP A 757 -32.84 4.55 9.12
C ASP A 757 -32.84 5.94 9.80
N ASN A 758 -31.87 6.21 10.70
CA ASN A 758 -31.65 7.52 11.31
C ASN A 758 -31.37 8.59 10.25
N ASP A 759 -32.18 9.65 10.25
CA ASP A 759 -32.00 10.84 9.42
C ASP A 759 -30.76 11.63 9.85
N TYR A 760 -30.04 12.17 8.88
CA TYR A 760 -28.92 13.08 9.11
C TYR A 760 -28.84 14.24 8.11
N GLU A 761 -28.18 15.31 8.55
CA GLU A 761 -27.77 16.44 7.70
C GLU A 761 -26.33 16.85 8.06
N ILE A 762 -25.48 16.97 7.05
CA ILE A 762 -24.08 17.42 7.15
C ILE A 762 -23.99 18.82 6.57
N SER A 763 -23.44 19.77 7.32
CA SER A 763 -23.10 21.11 6.85
C SER A 763 -21.60 21.37 7.00
N ILE A 764 -20.93 21.83 5.94
CA ILE A 764 -19.48 22.10 5.93
C ILE A 764 -19.23 23.59 5.73
N TYR A 765 -18.49 24.18 6.66
CA TYR A 765 -18.05 25.57 6.63
C TYR A 765 -16.54 25.61 6.43
N VAL A 766 -16.04 26.51 5.58
CA VAL A 766 -14.61 26.79 5.41
C VAL A 766 -14.38 28.27 5.64
N ASN A 767 -13.50 28.59 6.59
CA ASN A 767 -13.23 29.94 7.10
C ASN A 767 -14.52 30.68 7.48
N GLY A 768 -15.42 29.99 8.19
CA GLY A 768 -16.72 30.51 8.63
C GLY A 768 -17.79 30.63 7.53
N VAL A 769 -17.48 30.27 6.27
CA VAL A 769 -18.43 30.35 5.15
C VAL A 769 -18.98 28.98 4.82
N LEU A 770 -20.31 28.82 4.81
CA LEU A 770 -20.98 27.59 4.38
C LEU A 770 -20.62 27.25 2.92
N LYS A 771 -20.10 26.05 2.69
CA LYS A 771 -19.71 25.54 1.37
C LYS A 771 -20.62 24.44 0.87
N TYR A 772 -21.18 23.63 1.77
CA TYR A 772 -21.88 22.40 1.40
C TYR A 772 -22.93 22.00 2.43
N ILE A 773 -24.04 21.43 1.96
CA ILE A 773 -25.07 20.75 2.77
C ILE A 773 -25.44 19.45 2.07
N GLN A 774 -25.56 18.35 2.84
CA GLN A 774 -26.07 17.07 2.36
C GLN A 774 -26.96 16.41 3.41
N GLU A 775 -28.11 15.90 2.99
CA GLU A 775 -29.05 15.14 3.83
C GLU A 775 -29.05 13.66 3.41
N GLY A 776 -29.39 12.77 4.34
CA GLY A 776 -29.53 11.35 4.05
C GLY A 776 -30.03 10.53 5.24
N LYS A 777 -29.97 9.20 5.09
CA LYS A 777 -30.31 8.22 6.13
C LYS A 777 -29.20 7.19 6.27
N THR A 778 -28.94 6.74 7.50
CA THR A 778 -28.06 5.58 7.72
C THR A 778 -28.80 4.27 7.39
N ASN A 779 -28.04 3.27 6.94
CA ASN A 779 -28.57 1.94 6.65
C ASN A 779 -28.32 0.93 7.79
N PHE A 780 -27.54 1.31 8.80
CA PHE A 780 -27.16 0.44 9.91
C PHE A 780 -26.76 1.22 11.17
N PRO A 781 -26.95 0.65 12.37
CA PRO A 781 -26.35 1.12 13.61
C PRO A 781 -24.85 0.79 13.66
N GLY A 782 -24.04 1.67 14.24
CA GLY A 782 -22.58 1.58 14.26
C GLY A 782 -21.91 2.83 13.70
N PHE A 783 -20.71 2.69 13.15
CA PHE A 783 -19.96 3.80 12.57
C PHE A 783 -20.09 3.81 11.05
N ALA A 784 -20.49 4.94 10.48
CA ALA A 784 -20.61 5.11 9.03
C ALA A 784 -19.75 6.25 8.51
N THR A 785 -19.00 6.00 7.45
CA THR A 785 -18.28 7.01 6.66
C THR A 785 -19.16 7.50 5.51
N ILE A 786 -19.81 8.64 5.72
CA ILE A 786 -20.76 9.22 4.79
C ILE A 786 -20.00 9.93 3.66
N LYS A 787 -20.04 9.35 2.46
CA LYS A 787 -19.48 9.92 1.24
C LYS A 787 -20.25 11.19 0.85
N LEU A 788 -19.52 12.26 0.56
CA LEU A 788 -20.11 13.50 0.06
C LEU A 788 -20.36 13.38 -1.45
N ASN A 789 -21.49 13.89 -1.93
CA ASN A 789 -21.82 13.85 -3.36
C ASN A 789 -20.89 14.76 -4.19
N ASP A 790 -20.40 15.84 -3.58
CA ASP A 790 -19.39 16.74 -4.14
C ASP A 790 -18.24 16.90 -3.14
N TYR A 791 -17.01 17.02 -3.64
CA TYR A 791 -15.84 17.25 -2.78
C TYR A 791 -15.59 18.74 -2.56
N ILE A 792 -15.18 19.11 -1.34
CA ILE A 792 -15.00 20.51 -0.93
C ILE A 792 -13.52 20.82 -0.85
N GLN A 793 -13.06 21.79 -1.64
CA GLN A 793 -11.67 22.22 -1.62
C GLN A 793 -11.32 22.98 -0.34
N ILE A 794 -10.19 22.58 0.26
CA ILE A 794 -9.52 23.27 1.38
C ILE A 794 -8.06 23.50 1.01
N LYS A 795 -7.48 24.56 1.55
CA LYS A 795 -6.05 24.88 1.42
C LYS A 795 -5.37 24.77 2.77
N LYS A 796 -4.05 24.56 2.76
CA LYS A 796 -3.25 24.60 3.98
C LYS A 796 -3.53 25.90 4.77
N GLY A 797 -3.85 25.75 6.06
CA GLY A 797 -4.21 26.83 6.97
C GLY A 797 -5.68 27.26 6.95
N ASP A 798 -6.52 26.71 6.08
CA ASP A 798 -7.97 26.92 6.15
C ASP A 798 -8.52 26.26 7.43
N ILE A 799 -9.40 26.97 8.13
CA ILE A 799 -10.19 26.43 9.23
C ILE A 799 -11.50 25.90 8.66
N PHE A 800 -11.80 24.62 8.84
CA PHE A 800 -13.06 24.03 8.39
C PHE A 800 -13.82 23.40 9.55
N LYS A 801 -15.14 23.60 9.54
CA LYS A 801 -16.05 23.07 10.55
C LYS A 801 -17.10 22.19 9.89
N VAL A 802 -17.26 20.99 10.42
CA VAL A 802 -18.34 20.07 10.04
C VAL A 802 -19.38 20.09 11.14
N VAL A 803 -20.62 20.40 10.77
CA VAL A 803 -21.79 20.36 11.65
C VAL A 803 -22.65 19.19 11.21
N MET A 804 -22.97 18.31 12.15
CA MET A 804 -23.82 17.16 11.98
C MET A 804 -25.13 17.36 12.75
N LYS A 805 -26.25 17.05 12.10
CA LYS A 805 -27.59 16.97 12.69
C LYS A 805 -28.03 15.51 12.68
N SER A 806 -28.49 14.99 13.81
CA SER A 806 -28.97 13.61 13.95
C SER A 806 -29.95 13.47 15.11
N SER A 807 -30.41 12.25 15.42
CA SER A 807 -31.25 11.91 16.57
C SER A 807 -30.45 11.84 17.88
N VAL A 808 -29.16 11.54 17.79
CA VAL A 808 -28.22 11.41 18.92
C VAL A 808 -26.87 12.07 18.63
N ILE A 809 -26.15 12.41 19.70
CA ILE A 809 -24.77 12.93 19.65
C ILE A 809 -23.84 11.85 20.18
N PRO A 810 -22.97 11.27 19.34
CA PRO A 810 -21.92 10.37 19.80
C PRO A 810 -20.76 11.19 20.39
N VAL A 811 -20.35 10.86 21.62
CA VAL A 811 -19.23 11.53 22.29
C VAL A 811 -18.20 10.54 22.82
N MET A 812 -16.94 10.99 22.83
CA MET A 812 -15.83 10.32 23.49
C MET A 812 -15.58 10.96 24.86
N GLN A 813 -15.27 10.11 25.84
CA GLN A 813 -14.73 10.45 27.16
C GLN A 813 -13.59 9.48 27.51
N TYR A 814 -12.83 9.80 28.56
CA TYR A 814 -11.81 8.89 29.13
C TYR A 814 -10.63 8.56 28.20
N SER A 815 -10.24 9.48 27.32
CA SER A 815 -9.06 9.34 26.46
C SER A 815 -7.82 9.92 27.11
N ARG A 816 -6.65 9.36 26.78
CA ARG A 816 -5.36 10.00 27.04
C ARG A 816 -5.04 11.18 26.13
N SER A 817 -5.73 11.29 25.01
CA SER A 817 -5.56 12.41 24.10
C SER A 817 -6.12 13.70 24.71
N HIS A 818 -5.32 14.76 24.65
CA HIS A 818 -5.72 16.08 25.16
C HIS A 818 -6.87 16.67 24.33
N LEU A 819 -7.90 17.16 25.04
CA LEU A 819 -9.00 17.89 24.44
C LEU A 819 -8.61 19.37 24.27
N LEU A 820 -9.07 19.99 23.19
CA LEU A 820 -8.80 21.41 22.92
C LEU A 820 -10.09 22.23 23.03
N ALA A 821 -10.06 23.30 23.82
CA ALA A 821 -11.16 24.26 23.90
C ALA A 821 -11.46 24.87 22.52
N ASN A 822 -12.73 25.18 22.28
CA ASN A 822 -13.29 25.76 21.06
C ASN A 822 -13.14 24.89 19.79
N THR A 823 -13.02 23.56 19.93
CA THR A 823 -12.91 22.65 18.78
C THR A 823 -14.14 21.80 18.53
N SER A 824 -14.84 21.40 19.59
CA SER A 824 -15.94 20.45 19.52
C SER A 824 -17.15 20.97 20.27
N PHE A 825 -18.31 21.00 19.63
CA PHE A 825 -19.51 21.63 20.18
C PHE A 825 -20.77 20.78 20.02
N VAL A 826 -21.77 21.02 20.87
CA VAL A 826 -23.10 20.39 20.86
C VAL A 826 -24.18 21.45 20.97
N ASN A 827 -25.32 21.18 20.35
CA ASN A 827 -26.59 21.86 20.56
C ASN A 827 -27.69 20.82 20.77
N LEU A 828 -28.40 20.89 21.91
CA LEU A 828 -29.39 19.89 22.32
C LEU A 828 -30.80 20.15 21.76
N GLY A 829 -30.92 21.05 20.78
CA GLY A 829 -32.19 21.43 20.14
C GLY A 829 -32.85 22.68 20.74
N ASP A 830 -32.17 23.37 21.66
CA ASP A 830 -32.59 24.63 22.29
C ASP A 830 -32.06 25.89 21.58
N GLY A 831 -31.15 25.73 20.63
CA GLY A 831 -30.52 26.85 19.92
C GLY A 831 -29.20 27.32 20.51
N GLU A 832 -28.78 26.78 21.67
CA GLU A 832 -27.52 27.12 22.32
C GLU A 832 -26.41 26.13 21.95
N TRP A 833 -25.22 26.64 21.65
CA TRP A 833 -24.02 25.82 21.39
C TRP A 833 -23.13 25.79 22.63
N VAL A 834 -22.82 24.59 23.10
CA VAL A 834 -21.94 24.34 24.25
C VAL A 834 -20.65 23.69 23.75
N ASP A 835 -19.51 24.18 24.23
CA ASP A 835 -18.20 23.58 24.01
C ASP A 835 -18.08 22.28 24.83
N LEU A 836 -17.77 21.17 24.17
CA LEU A 836 -17.60 19.87 24.82
C LEU A 836 -16.36 19.79 25.70
N TYR A 837 -15.38 20.66 25.49
CA TYR A 837 -14.20 20.76 26.35
C TYR A 837 -14.58 21.01 27.82
N GLU A 838 -15.57 21.88 28.07
CA GLU A 838 -16.09 22.18 29.42
C GLU A 838 -16.75 20.97 30.10
N LEU A 839 -17.07 19.93 29.33
CA LEU A 839 -17.64 18.67 29.79
C LEU A 839 -16.63 17.52 29.77
N ASN A 840 -15.35 17.80 29.47
CA ASN A 840 -14.30 16.81 29.26
C ASN A 840 -14.70 15.74 28.22
N MET A 841 -15.25 16.21 27.11
CA MET A 841 -15.77 15.41 26.01
C MET A 841 -15.29 15.94 24.66
N THR A 842 -15.40 15.13 23.62
CA THR A 842 -15.40 15.58 22.22
C THR A 842 -16.43 14.78 21.43
N ALA A 843 -17.01 15.37 20.40
CA ALA A 843 -17.89 14.66 19.49
C ALA A 843 -17.09 13.65 18.66
N CYS A 844 -17.63 12.45 18.52
CA CYS A 844 -17.07 11.42 17.64
C CYS A 844 -17.43 11.74 16.19
N LEU A 845 -16.70 12.69 15.62
CA LEU A 845 -16.93 13.21 14.28
C LEU A 845 -15.61 13.36 13.54
N LYS A 846 -15.41 12.49 12.55
CA LYS A 846 -14.19 12.40 11.74
C LYS A 846 -14.40 13.02 10.37
N VAL A 847 -13.35 13.59 9.80
CA VAL A 847 -13.38 14.16 8.44
C VAL A 847 -12.30 13.53 7.58
N TYR A 848 -12.71 13.02 6.42
CA TYR A 848 -11.82 12.34 5.50
C TYR A 848 -11.58 13.18 4.26
N THR A 849 -10.31 13.29 3.87
CA THR A 849 -9.92 13.98 2.65
C THR A 849 -9.40 13.02 1.60
N VAL A 850 -9.42 13.49 0.35
CA VAL A 850 -8.60 12.95 -0.73
C VAL A 850 -7.64 14.03 -1.20
N LYS A 851 -6.54 13.60 -1.82
CA LYS A 851 -5.55 14.51 -2.38
C LYS A 851 -6.18 15.37 -3.47
N ASN A 852 -5.89 16.67 -3.45
CA ASN A 852 -6.26 17.54 -4.56
C ASN A 852 -5.41 17.18 -5.80
N PRO A 853 -5.99 16.71 -6.92
CA PRO A 853 -5.21 16.28 -8.07
C PRO A 853 -4.39 17.42 -8.67
N ILE A 854 -3.12 17.17 -8.96
CA ILE A 854 -2.23 18.13 -9.59
C ILE A 854 -2.72 18.39 -11.02
N ILE A 855 -2.89 19.65 -11.37
CA ILE A 855 -3.24 20.03 -12.75
C ILE A 855 -2.09 19.62 -13.67
N THR A 856 -2.37 18.70 -14.59
CA THR A 856 -1.43 18.25 -15.61
C THR A 856 -1.99 18.48 -17.01
N ASN A 857 -1.09 18.50 -17.99
CA ASN A 857 -1.39 18.72 -19.40
C ASN A 857 -0.22 18.17 -20.23
N SER A 858 -0.39 17.91 -21.53
CA SER A 858 0.71 17.44 -22.37
C SER A 858 1.07 18.40 -23.50
N THR A 859 2.37 18.54 -23.78
CA THR A 859 2.79 19.02 -25.09
C THR A 859 2.49 17.97 -26.16
N ILE A 860 2.27 18.37 -27.43
CA ILE A 860 2.26 17.44 -28.56
C ILE A 860 3.21 17.97 -29.63
N ILE A 861 4.26 17.20 -29.91
CA ILE A 861 5.24 17.48 -30.95
C ILE A 861 5.12 16.39 -32.02
N VAL A 862 4.97 16.82 -33.27
CA VAL A 862 4.89 15.93 -34.43
C VAL A 862 6.10 16.15 -35.33
N GLY A 863 6.96 15.13 -35.43
CA GLY A 863 8.19 15.15 -36.20
C GLY A 863 8.20 14.10 -37.31
N PRO A 864 8.27 14.47 -38.60
CA PRO A 864 8.16 15.83 -39.17
C PRO A 864 6.69 16.31 -39.33
N SER A 865 6.46 17.62 -39.21
CA SER A 865 5.13 18.25 -39.34
C SER A 865 4.54 18.23 -40.76
N ILE A 866 5.39 17.96 -41.75
CA ILE A 866 5.02 17.71 -43.15
C ILE A 866 5.74 16.43 -43.59
N VAL A 867 4.96 15.46 -44.05
CA VAL A 867 5.48 14.12 -44.39
C VAL A 867 4.78 13.57 -45.63
N ASP A 868 5.48 12.77 -46.44
CA ASP A 868 4.84 12.08 -47.56
C ASP A 868 4.03 10.88 -47.07
N ILE A 869 2.89 10.59 -47.70
CA ILE A 869 2.07 9.41 -47.39
C ILE A 869 2.92 8.12 -47.43
N GLY A 870 2.73 7.25 -46.44
CA GLY A 870 3.45 5.98 -46.27
C GLY A 870 4.78 6.09 -45.52
N ARG A 871 5.13 7.26 -44.96
CA ARG A 871 6.29 7.45 -44.09
C ARG A 871 5.88 7.55 -42.62
N ASN A 872 6.84 7.24 -41.74
CA ASN A 872 6.70 7.39 -40.29
C ASN A 872 6.67 8.87 -39.90
N VAL A 873 5.79 9.18 -38.96
CA VAL A 873 5.82 10.39 -38.14
C VAL A 873 5.97 9.95 -36.68
N THR A 874 6.80 10.64 -35.92
CA THR A 874 6.87 10.46 -34.46
C THR A 874 6.01 11.53 -33.82
N ILE A 875 5.03 11.10 -33.03
CA ILE A 875 4.15 11.94 -32.23
C ILE A 875 4.58 11.72 -30.78
N ASN A 876 5.12 12.74 -30.13
CA ASN A 876 5.57 12.63 -28.75
C ASN A 876 5.17 13.85 -27.93
N GLY A 877 5.36 13.76 -26.62
CA GLY A 877 5.05 14.81 -25.70
C GLY A 877 5.59 14.54 -24.32
N GLN A 878 5.41 15.53 -23.44
CA GLN A 878 5.70 15.41 -22.03
C GLN A 878 4.54 16.00 -21.24
N LEU A 879 4.10 15.27 -20.21
CA LEU A 879 3.13 15.75 -19.24
C LEU A 879 3.81 16.74 -18.29
N ALA A 880 3.18 17.89 -18.09
CA ALA A 880 3.63 18.91 -17.14
C ALA A 880 3.36 18.47 -15.69
N ASN A 881 4.28 18.76 -14.77
CA ASN A 881 4.18 18.46 -13.35
C ASN A 881 3.96 16.97 -13.01
N TYR A 882 4.26 16.07 -13.94
CA TYR A 882 4.04 14.64 -13.78
C TYR A 882 5.30 13.95 -13.23
N SER A 883 5.11 13.18 -12.16
CA SER A 883 6.09 12.24 -11.58
C SER A 883 5.39 10.94 -11.23
N GLY A 884 5.73 9.85 -11.92
CA GLY A 884 5.11 8.54 -11.73
C GLY A 884 6.11 7.40 -11.81
N ASN A 885 5.64 6.16 -11.66
CA ASN A 885 6.46 4.94 -11.75
C ASN A 885 6.59 4.38 -13.18
N GLY A 886 5.94 5.01 -14.17
CA GLY A 886 5.95 4.59 -15.57
C GLY A 886 4.81 3.65 -16.00
N SER A 887 3.81 3.41 -15.13
CA SER A 887 2.67 2.52 -15.45
C SER A 887 1.49 3.21 -16.12
N ASP A 888 1.38 4.54 -16.02
CA ASP A 888 0.22 5.27 -16.55
C ASP A 888 0.17 5.26 -18.08
N ILE A 889 -1.05 5.29 -18.59
CA ILE A 889 -1.35 5.18 -20.01
C ILE A 889 -2.16 6.40 -20.45
N LEU A 890 -1.82 6.96 -21.59
CA LEU A 890 -2.67 7.91 -22.29
C LEU A 890 -3.12 7.38 -23.64
N ASN A 891 -4.17 7.99 -24.15
CA ASN A 891 -4.80 7.63 -25.40
C ASN A 891 -4.43 8.64 -26.50
N VAL A 892 -3.69 8.20 -27.52
CA VAL A 892 -3.35 9.00 -28.71
C VAL A 892 -4.26 8.57 -29.86
N ILE A 893 -5.11 9.48 -30.30
CA ILE A 893 -6.06 9.29 -31.40
C ILE A 893 -5.50 9.98 -32.66
N VAL A 894 -5.22 9.21 -33.71
CA VAL A 894 -4.72 9.72 -35.00
C VAL A 894 -5.75 9.45 -36.10
N ASP A 895 -6.37 10.52 -36.64
CA ASP A 895 -7.47 10.49 -37.63
C ASP A 895 -8.63 9.54 -37.21
N GLY A 896 -8.97 9.54 -35.92
CA GLY A 896 -10.04 8.71 -35.36
C GLY A 896 -9.62 7.30 -34.90
N ASN A 897 -8.36 6.90 -35.10
CA ASN A 897 -7.86 5.61 -34.62
C ASN A 897 -7.23 5.75 -33.24
N GLN A 898 -7.74 5.00 -32.26
CA GLN A 898 -7.33 5.02 -30.87
C GLN A 898 -6.09 4.14 -30.62
N ILE A 899 -5.06 4.67 -29.96
CA ILE A 899 -3.82 3.95 -29.62
C ILE A 899 -3.41 4.26 -28.18
N LEU A 900 -3.20 3.24 -27.36
CA LEU A 900 -2.72 3.37 -25.98
C LEU A 900 -1.20 3.51 -25.95
N VAL A 901 -0.68 4.47 -25.17
CA VAL A 901 0.76 4.77 -25.05
C VAL A 901 1.12 4.95 -23.57
N PHE A 902 2.18 4.26 -23.13
CA PHE A 902 2.72 4.40 -21.77
C PHE A 902 3.44 5.74 -21.58
N ILE A 903 3.28 6.29 -20.38
CA ILE A 903 3.94 7.50 -19.91
C ILE A 903 5.13 7.08 -19.06
N SER A 904 6.33 7.59 -19.33
CA SER A 904 7.51 7.33 -18.50
C SER A 904 7.39 7.99 -17.12
N ASN A 905 8.31 7.65 -16.21
CA ASN A 905 8.37 8.22 -14.86
C ASN A 905 8.43 9.76 -14.80
N ASN A 906 9.04 10.39 -15.81
CA ASN A 906 9.16 11.85 -15.97
C ASN A 906 8.13 12.45 -16.94
N GLY A 907 7.06 11.73 -17.26
CA GLY A 907 5.92 12.23 -18.04
C GLY A 907 6.08 12.16 -19.56
N ILE A 908 7.15 11.57 -20.08
CA ILE A 908 7.43 11.52 -21.52
C ILE A 908 6.67 10.35 -22.16
N TRP A 909 6.10 10.58 -23.34
CA TRP A 909 5.42 9.54 -24.13
C TRP A 909 5.73 9.73 -25.62
N SER A 910 5.66 8.64 -26.39
CA SER A 910 5.98 8.67 -27.82
C SER A 910 5.25 7.58 -28.59
N LEU A 911 4.74 7.94 -29.78
CA LEU A 911 4.08 7.07 -30.74
C LEU A 911 4.72 7.22 -32.12
N ASN A 912 5.10 6.12 -32.74
CA ASN A 912 5.48 6.08 -34.15
C ASN A 912 4.28 5.68 -35.01
N TYR A 913 3.88 6.53 -35.96
CA TYR A 913 2.70 6.33 -36.78
C TYR A 913 3.03 6.37 -38.28
N ILE A 914 2.60 5.36 -39.04
CA ILE A 914 2.73 5.30 -40.51
C ILE A 914 1.54 6.02 -41.14
N THR A 915 1.82 7.06 -41.90
CA THR A 915 0.77 7.86 -42.56
C THR A 915 0.06 7.09 -43.67
N ASN A 916 -1.27 7.00 -43.60
CA ASN A 916 -2.08 6.21 -44.53
C ASN A 916 -3.09 7.06 -45.34
N LYS A 917 -3.16 8.37 -45.08
CA LYS A 917 -4.10 9.32 -45.69
C LYS A 917 -3.41 10.66 -45.93
N THR A 918 -3.67 11.28 -47.08
CA THR A 918 -3.18 12.63 -47.43
C THR A 918 -4.09 13.72 -46.87
N GLY A 919 -3.52 14.90 -46.62
CA GLY A 919 -4.23 16.08 -46.12
C GLY A 919 -3.84 16.43 -44.69
N LYS A 920 -4.69 17.23 -44.02
CA LYS A 920 -4.54 17.54 -42.59
C LYS A 920 -4.98 16.33 -41.77
N ILE A 921 -4.08 15.81 -40.94
CA ILE A 921 -4.35 14.71 -40.02
C ILE A 921 -4.46 15.27 -38.60
N ASN A 922 -5.60 15.01 -37.95
CA ASN A 922 -5.83 15.39 -36.56
C ASN A 922 -5.18 14.38 -35.62
N VAL A 923 -4.53 14.89 -34.58
CA VAL A 923 -3.99 14.13 -33.46
C VAL A 923 -4.64 14.66 -32.19
N THR A 924 -5.28 13.78 -31.44
CA THR A 924 -5.84 14.08 -30.12
C THR A 924 -5.14 13.22 -29.08
N VAL A 925 -4.68 13.82 -27.99
CA VAL A 925 -4.06 13.12 -26.86
C VAL A 925 -4.97 13.30 -25.66
N ASN A 926 -5.48 12.21 -25.12
CA ASN A 926 -6.39 12.19 -23.99
C ASN A 926 -5.76 11.42 -22.84
N TYR A 927 -5.71 12.03 -21.66
CA TYR A 927 -5.39 11.38 -20.40
C TYR A 927 -6.59 11.53 -19.49
N GLN A 928 -7.07 10.42 -18.94
CA GLN A 928 -8.28 10.42 -18.10
C GLN A 928 -8.03 11.06 -16.72
N GLY A 929 -6.76 11.19 -16.31
CA GLY A 929 -6.40 11.56 -14.95
C GLY A 929 -6.34 10.33 -14.04
N ASN A 930 -5.93 10.57 -12.79
CA ASN A 930 -5.96 9.63 -11.68
C ASN A 930 -6.09 10.42 -10.36
N GLU A 931 -5.96 9.75 -9.21
CA GLU A 931 -5.98 10.38 -7.87
C GLU A 931 -4.92 11.48 -7.68
N ASN A 932 -3.83 11.46 -8.45
CA ASN A 932 -2.73 12.40 -8.35
C ASN A 932 -2.79 13.52 -9.40
N TYR A 933 -3.49 13.31 -10.52
CA TYR A 933 -3.40 14.18 -11.69
C TYR A 933 -4.74 14.37 -12.39
N THR A 934 -5.04 15.60 -12.82
CA THR A 934 -6.25 15.90 -13.60
C THR A 934 -6.20 15.28 -15.00
N GLY A 935 -7.35 14.86 -15.53
CA GLY A 935 -7.46 14.51 -16.95
C GLY A 935 -7.31 15.71 -17.88
N PHE A 936 -6.88 15.46 -19.12
CA PHE A 936 -6.77 16.49 -20.15
C PHE A 936 -7.04 15.94 -21.55
N THR A 937 -7.40 16.83 -22.48
CA THR A 937 -7.44 16.55 -23.91
C THR A 937 -6.71 17.64 -24.68
N ASN A 938 -5.64 17.28 -25.39
CA ASN A 938 -4.90 18.18 -26.28
C ASN A 938 -5.08 17.76 -27.74
N THR A 939 -5.05 18.73 -28.65
CA THR A 939 -5.15 18.46 -30.08
C THR A 939 -4.07 19.19 -30.88
N THR A 940 -3.61 18.57 -31.95
CA THR A 940 -2.76 19.20 -32.96
C THR A 940 -3.05 18.62 -34.34
N ILE A 941 -2.43 19.19 -35.37
CA ILE A 941 -2.54 18.72 -36.75
C ILE A 941 -1.16 18.61 -37.40
N PHE A 942 -1.00 17.64 -38.29
CA PHE A 942 0.15 17.58 -39.20
C PHE A 942 -0.32 17.32 -40.64
N ASN A 943 0.53 17.65 -41.61
CA ASN A 943 0.17 17.57 -43.03
C ASN A 943 0.84 16.37 -43.70
N VAL A 944 0.03 15.54 -44.35
CA VAL A 944 0.51 14.44 -45.19
C VAL A 944 0.36 14.80 -46.66
N LYS A 945 1.48 14.86 -47.38
CA LYS A 945 1.53 15.14 -48.82
C LYS A 945 1.25 13.89 -49.64
N GLY A 946 0.50 14.08 -50.73
CA GLY A 946 0.40 13.08 -51.79
C GLY A 946 1.71 12.95 -52.56
N LEU A 947 1.95 11.80 -53.15
CA LEU A 947 3.13 11.58 -53.99
C LEU A 947 2.99 12.38 -55.29
N LEU A 948 3.98 13.22 -55.59
CA LEU A 948 4.01 14.03 -56.81
C LEU A 948 3.90 13.15 -58.07
N THR A 949 3.08 13.60 -59.02
CA THR A 949 2.97 12.94 -60.33
C THR A 949 3.48 13.82 -61.46
N THR A 950 3.96 13.20 -62.53
CA THR A 950 4.42 13.89 -63.74
C THR A 950 3.77 13.25 -64.96
N ILE A 951 3.21 14.09 -65.83
CA ILE A 951 2.76 13.69 -67.18
C ILE A 951 3.81 14.09 -68.21
N THR A 952 4.20 13.13 -69.04
CA THR A 952 4.97 13.40 -70.28
C THR A 952 4.10 13.14 -71.51
N MET A 953 4.30 13.96 -72.54
CA MET A 953 3.52 13.93 -73.79
C MET A 953 4.39 14.36 -74.97
N ASN A 954 4.37 13.59 -76.07
CA ASN A 954 5.09 13.90 -77.31
C ASN A 954 4.22 14.69 -78.30
N ASN A 955 4.83 15.31 -79.30
CA ASN A 955 4.10 15.96 -80.40
C ASN A 955 3.46 14.93 -81.34
N PHE A 956 2.26 15.23 -81.84
CA PHE A 956 1.46 14.37 -82.71
C PHE A 956 1.38 14.94 -84.15
N LYS A 957 1.20 14.05 -85.13
CA LYS A 957 0.92 14.40 -86.53
C LYS A 957 -0.40 13.74 -86.94
N GLY A 958 -1.24 14.46 -87.68
CA GLY A 958 -2.56 13.97 -88.06
C GLY A 958 -2.95 14.40 -89.48
N THR A 959 -3.92 13.67 -90.03
CA THR A 959 -4.52 13.96 -91.33
C THR A 959 -5.99 14.30 -91.14
N TYR A 960 -6.48 15.32 -91.84
CA TYR A 960 -7.87 15.77 -91.72
C TYR A 960 -8.85 14.61 -91.95
N ASN A 961 -9.85 14.51 -91.07
CA ASN A 961 -10.88 13.49 -91.04
C ASN A 961 -10.40 12.03 -90.82
N LYS A 962 -9.17 11.83 -90.34
CA LYS A 962 -8.64 10.53 -89.88
C LYS A 962 -8.49 10.50 -88.35
N LEU A 963 -8.45 9.30 -87.77
CA LEU A 963 -8.17 9.09 -86.35
C LEU A 963 -6.67 9.26 -86.08
N VAL A 964 -6.33 9.90 -84.97
CA VAL A 964 -4.98 9.96 -84.39
C VAL A 964 -5.03 9.48 -82.95
N THR A 965 -4.09 8.63 -82.54
CA THR A 965 -3.98 8.17 -81.15
C THR A 965 -3.20 9.21 -80.35
N LEU A 966 -3.87 9.87 -79.42
CA LEU A 966 -3.24 10.70 -78.40
C LEU A 966 -2.70 9.79 -77.30
N SER A 967 -1.53 10.10 -76.76
CA SER A 967 -0.92 9.32 -75.68
C SER A 967 -0.15 10.18 -74.67
N THR A 968 -0.19 9.77 -73.40
CA THR A 968 0.63 10.33 -72.32
C THR A 968 1.22 9.22 -71.46
N THR A 969 2.31 9.50 -70.78
CA THR A 969 2.83 8.64 -69.71
C THR A 969 2.70 9.36 -68.37
N LEU A 970 2.10 8.70 -67.38
CA LEU A 970 2.00 9.15 -66.00
C LEU A 970 3.04 8.43 -65.14
N LYS A 971 3.79 9.19 -64.36
CA LYS A 971 4.80 8.69 -63.42
C LYS A 971 4.64 9.35 -62.05
N SER A 972 5.10 8.69 -61.00
CA SER A 972 5.39 9.29 -59.68
C SER A 972 6.76 8.82 -59.22
N ASN A 973 7.59 9.75 -58.76
CA ASN A 973 9.00 9.51 -58.39
C ASN A 973 9.78 8.66 -59.42
N GLY A 974 9.59 8.97 -60.71
CA GLY A 974 10.26 8.27 -61.83
C GLY A 974 9.66 6.91 -62.22
N LYS A 975 8.84 6.29 -61.36
CA LYS A 975 8.15 5.01 -61.63
C LYS A 975 6.81 5.23 -62.33
N THR A 976 6.46 4.34 -63.24
CA THR A 976 5.22 4.43 -64.03
C THR A 976 4.00 4.03 -63.22
N LEU A 977 2.95 4.85 -63.27
CA LEU A 977 1.70 4.60 -62.54
C LEU A 977 0.67 3.93 -63.44
N ALA A 978 0.29 2.69 -63.12
CA ALA A 978 -0.71 1.92 -63.85
C ALA A 978 -2.12 2.08 -63.25
N GLY A 979 -3.16 1.84 -64.05
CA GLY A 979 -4.56 1.86 -63.63
C GLY A 979 -5.18 3.25 -63.43
N GLN A 980 -4.36 4.30 -63.41
CA GLN A 980 -4.76 5.70 -63.23
C GLN A 980 -5.42 6.28 -64.48
N THR A 981 -6.43 7.15 -64.30
CA THR A 981 -7.19 7.75 -65.42
C THR A 981 -6.62 9.11 -65.80
N VAL A 982 -6.29 9.30 -67.09
CA VAL A 982 -5.84 10.59 -67.65
C VAL A 982 -6.86 11.11 -68.65
N LYS A 983 -7.28 12.37 -68.47
CA LYS A 983 -8.23 13.09 -69.32
C LYS A 983 -7.49 13.84 -70.44
N PHE A 984 -7.99 13.77 -71.66
CA PHE A 984 -7.43 14.42 -72.85
C PHE A 984 -8.32 15.57 -73.35
N TYR A 985 -7.68 16.67 -73.73
CA TYR A 985 -8.31 17.87 -74.27
C TYR A 985 -7.63 18.29 -75.57
N VAL A 986 -8.40 18.78 -76.55
CA VAL A 986 -7.87 19.35 -77.80
C VAL A 986 -8.41 20.77 -77.98
N ASN A 987 -7.51 21.76 -78.08
CA ASN A 987 -7.80 23.19 -78.05
C ASN A 987 -8.74 23.59 -76.89
N GLY A 988 -8.46 23.05 -75.69
CA GLY A 988 -9.22 23.35 -74.48
C GLY A 988 -10.55 22.60 -74.34
N LYS A 989 -11.04 21.89 -75.36
CA LYS A 989 -12.26 21.07 -75.26
C LYS A 989 -11.93 19.65 -74.84
N TYR A 990 -12.66 19.10 -73.86
CA TYR A 990 -12.54 17.70 -73.46
C TYR A 990 -12.90 16.78 -74.65
N VAL A 991 -12.03 15.82 -74.94
CA VAL A 991 -12.25 14.88 -76.05
C VAL A 991 -12.42 13.44 -75.59
N GLY A 992 -11.94 13.08 -74.40
CA GLY A 992 -12.05 11.74 -73.84
C GLY A 992 -10.98 11.45 -72.81
N GLN A 993 -10.92 10.22 -72.31
CA GLN A 993 -9.96 9.79 -71.28
C GLN A 993 -9.43 8.39 -71.58
N GLY A 994 -8.31 8.03 -70.96
CA GLY A 994 -7.74 6.69 -71.00
C GLY A 994 -7.17 6.27 -69.66
N LYS A 995 -7.24 4.97 -69.33
CA LYS A 995 -6.52 4.41 -68.19
C LYS A 995 -5.08 4.10 -68.59
N THR A 996 -4.16 4.36 -67.67
CA THR A 996 -2.75 4.01 -67.82
C THR A 996 -2.58 2.50 -67.72
N ASN A 997 -1.78 1.92 -68.62
CA ASN A 997 -1.40 0.51 -68.56
C ASN A 997 -0.23 0.27 -67.58
N SER A 998 0.30 -0.95 -67.53
CA SER A 998 1.47 -1.31 -66.70
C SER A 998 2.72 -0.45 -66.95
N LYS A 999 2.83 0.18 -68.12
CA LYS A 999 3.92 1.12 -68.47
C LYS A 999 3.56 2.59 -68.19
N GLY A 1000 2.47 2.85 -67.48
CA GLY A 1000 1.98 4.19 -67.16
C GLY A 1000 1.41 4.96 -68.35
N VAL A 1001 1.16 4.31 -69.48
CA VAL A 1001 0.71 4.98 -70.71
C VAL A 1001 -0.81 5.00 -70.80
N ALA A 1002 -1.41 6.18 -70.88
CA ALA A 1002 -2.83 6.36 -71.22
C ALA A 1002 -2.94 6.78 -72.69
N THR A 1003 -3.94 6.24 -73.41
CA THR A 1003 -4.17 6.59 -74.82
C THR A 1003 -5.64 6.88 -75.12
N TYR A 1004 -5.89 7.72 -76.13
CA TYR A 1004 -7.24 8.03 -76.62
C TYR A 1004 -7.24 8.27 -78.14
N LYS A 1005 -8.16 7.65 -78.88
CA LYS A 1005 -8.28 7.82 -80.34
C LYS A 1005 -9.15 9.04 -80.66
N TYR A 1006 -8.54 10.10 -81.20
CA TYR A 1006 -9.19 11.36 -81.55
C TYR A 1006 -9.39 11.52 -83.07
N LYS A 1007 -10.59 11.91 -83.53
CA LYS A 1007 -10.88 12.19 -84.95
C LYS A 1007 -10.54 13.64 -85.31
N VAL A 1008 -9.59 13.83 -86.23
CA VAL A 1008 -9.06 15.16 -86.57
C VAL A 1008 -10.07 15.98 -87.39
N GLY A 1009 -10.73 16.95 -86.75
CA GLY A 1009 -11.79 17.77 -87.36
C GLY A 1009 -11.36 19.11 -87.96
N LYS A 1010 -10.09 19.52 -87.83
CA LYS A 1010 -9.57 20.82 -88.35
C LYS A 1010 -8.14 20.67 -88.88
N THR A 1011 -7.77 21.48 -89.88
CA THR A 1011 -6.39 21.58 -90.40
C THR A 1011 -5.60 22.67 -89.67
N GLY A 1012 -4.27 22.56 -89.58
CA GLY A 1012 -3.41 23.48 -88.82
C GLY A 1012 -2.76 22.84 -87.59
N ASN A 1013 -2.34 23.68 -86.63
CA ASN A 1013 -1.73 23.27 -85.37
C ASN A 1013 -2.78 23.29 -84.24
N LEU A 1014 -3.04 22.15 -83.60
CA LEU A 1014 -3.95 22.00 -82.46
C LEU A 1014 -3.15 21.73 -81.18
N ILE A 1015 -3.59 22.24 -80.03
CA ILE A 1015 -3.00 21.99 -78.71
C ILE A 1015 -3.70 20.78 -78.09
N VAL A 1016 -2.93 19.77 -77.71
CA VAL A 1016 -3.40 18.61 -76.96
C VAL A 1016 -2.97 18.77 -75.51
N LYS A 1017 -3.84 18.57 -74.52
CA LYS A 1017 -3.50 18.58 -73.09
C LYS A 1017 -3.96 17.28 -72.42
N GLY A 1018 -3.08 16.65 -71.64
CA GLY A 1018 -3.38 15.50 -70.79
C GLY A 1018 -3.37 15.93 -69.33
N ILE A 1019 -4.38 15.52 -68.56
CA ILE A 1019 -4.56 15.90 -67.15
C ILE A 1019 -4.86 14.66 -66.31
N PHE A 1020 -4.05 14.44 -65.28
CA PHE A 1020 -4.32 13.51 -64.19
C PHE A 1020 -4.80 14.33 -62.98
N THR A 1021 -5.98 14.03 -62.47
CA THR A 1021 -6.53 14.64 -61.25
C THR A 1021 -6.02 13.89 -60.02
N ASN A 1022 -5.89 14.59 -58.89
CA ASN A 1022 -5.38 14.01 -57.64
C ASN A 1022 -6.24 12.83 -57.14
N THR A 1023 -5.63 11.94 -56.36
CA THR A 1023 -6.26 10.82 -55.62
C THR A 1023 -5.94 10.94 -54.13
N SER A 1024 -6.38 9.96 -53.31
CA SER A 1024 -6.01 9.86 -51.88
C SER A 1024 -4.52 9.57 -51.63
N VAL A 1025 -3.73 9.36 -52.67
CA VAL A 1025 -2.30 8.97 -52.58
C VAL A 1025 -1.41 9.83 -53.48
N TYR A 1026 -1.91 10.31 -54.62
CA TYR A 1026 -1.11 10.97 -55.66
C TYR A 1026 -1.64 12.35 -56.01
N ASP A 1027 -0.73 13.32 -56.20
CA ASP A 1027 -1.09 14.69 -56.59
C ASP A 1027 -1.44 14.82 -58.08
N SER A 1028 -2.20 15.86 -58.43
CA SER A 1028 -2.60 16.15 -59.81
C SER A 1028 -1.42 16.61 -60.68
N SER A 1029 -1.44 16.31 -61.98
CA SER A 1029 -0.45 16.83 -62.94
C SER A 1029 -1.02 16.99 -64.34
N SER A 1030 -0.42 17.87 -65.14
CA SER A 1030 -0.85 18.09 -66.53
C SER A 1030 0.29 18.46 -67.47
N LYS A 1031 0.12 18.12 -68.77
CA LYS A 1031 1.06 18.53 -69.83
C LYS A 1031 0.35 18.80 -71.14
N SER A 1032 0.85 19.79 -71.88
CA SER A 1032 0.37 20.13 -73.23
C SER A 1032 1.42 19.82 -74.31
N SER A 1033 0.93 19.49 -75.51
CA SER A 1033 1.71 19.18 -76.70
C SER A 1033 0.96 19.60 -77.98
N LYS A 1034 1.57 19.43 -79.16
CA LYS A 1034 1.06 19.92 -80.45
C LYS A 1034 0.62 18.78 -81.38
N LEU A 1035 -0.48 18.96 -82.12
CA LEU A 1035 -0.96 18.10 -83.22
C LEU A 1035 -0.98 18.89 -84.55
N THR A 1036 -0.26 18.44 -85.61
CA THR A 1036 -0.07 19.18 -86.88
C THR A 1036 -0.76 18.53 -88.11
N VAL A 1037 -1.45 19.31 -88.99
CA VAL A 1037 -2.27 18.85 -90.14
C VAL A 1037 -2.18 19.77 -91.45
N PRO A 1038 -1.87 19.29 -92.69
CA PRO A 1038 -1.63 20.11 -93.95
C PRO A 1038 -2.83 20.66 -94.84
N LYS A 1039 -2.62 21.47 -95.95
CA LYS A 1039 -3.64 22.13 -96.89
C LYS A 1039 -3.36 22.01 -98.47
N LEU A 1040 -4.35 21.86 -99.42
CA LEU A 1040 -4.20 21.69 -100.94
C LEU A 1040 -5.36 22.20 -101.94
N SER A 1041 -5.13 22.45 -103.27
CA SER A 1041 -6.10 22.88 -104.38
C SER A 1041 -5.93 22.22 -105.80
N GLU A 1042 -6.98 22.05 -106.65
CA GLU A 1042 -6.97 21.32 -107.98
C GLU A 1042 -7.82 21.97 -109.13
N LEU A 1043 -7.39 21.96 -110.43
CA LEU A 1043 -8.00 22.74 -111.55
C LEU A 1043 -8.29 21.98 -112.88
N LYS A 1044 -9.36 22.35 -113.62
CA LYS A 1044 -9.74 21.84 -114.96
C LYS A 1044 -10.01 22.95 -115.99
N ILE A 1045 -9.51 22.85 -117.23
CA ILE A 1045 -9.61 23.87 -118.29
C ILE A 1045 -10.26 23.29 -119.56
N LYS A 1046 -11.29 23.96 -120.10
CA LYS A 1046 -12.00 23.57 -121.33
C LYS A 1046 -12.05 24.72 -122.34
N ASN A 1047 -11.53 24.47 -123.53
CA ASN A 1047 -11.37 25.43 -124.63
C ASN A 1047 -12.35 25.12 -125.78
N LYS A 1048 -13.03 26.14 -126.32
CA LYS A 1048 -13.96 26.07 -127.47
C LYS A 1048 -13.58 27.09 -128.54
N LEU A 1049 -13.82 26.78 -129.81
CA LEU A 1049 -13.43 27.59 -130.97
C LEU A 1049 -14.52 27.61 -132.05
N LEU A 1050 -14.71 28.76 -132.71
CA LEU A 1050 -15.62 28.95 -133.85
C LEU A 1050 -14.91 29.80 -134.93
N VAL A 1051 -14.89 29.36 -136.19
CA VAL A 1051 -14.20 30.07 -137.30
C VAL A 1051 -15.21 30.49 -138.37
N LYS A 1052 -15.17 31.75 -138.80
CA LYS A 1052 -15.96 32.30 -139.92
C LYS A 1052 -15.10 33.20 -140.80
N LYS A 1053 -14.98 32.87 -142.10
CA LYS A 1053 -14.12 33.54 -143.08
C LYS A 1053 -12.71 33.77 -142.49
N ARG A 1054 -12.24 35.03 -142.41
CA ARG A 1054 -10.91 35.41 -141.90
C ARG A 1054 -10.83 35.58 -140.36
N THR A 1055 -11.83 35.14 -139.59
CA THR A 1055 -11.94 35.38 -138.13
C THR A 1055 -12.17 34.10 -137.32
N ALA A 1056 -11.46 33.94 -136.20
CA ALA A 1056 -11.58 32.84 -135.25
C ALA A 1056 -11.96 33.36 -133.85
N LYS A 1057 -13.06 32.89 -133.27
CA LYS A 1057 -13.52 33.22 -131.91
C LYS A 1057 -13.23 32.09 -130.94
N ILE A 1058 -12.46 32.37 -129.90
CA ILE A 1058 -12.02 31.42 -128.87
C ILE A 1058 -12.73 31.71 -127.56
N LYS A 1059 -13.15 30.66 -126.83
CA LYS A 1059 -13.64 30.73 -125.45
C LYS A 1059 -12.99 29.63 -124.60
N SER A 1060 -12.25 30.00 -123.56
CA SER A 1060 -11.68 29.06 -122.58
C SER A 1060 -12.35 29.25 -121.23
N ILE A 1061 -12.70 28.16 -120.55
CA ILE A 1061 -13.37 28.13 -119.23
C ILE A 1061 -12.51 27.29 -118.27
N ILE A 1062 -12.34 27.76 -117.03
CA ILE A 1062 -11.61 27.04 -115.98
C ILE A 1062 -12.60 26.61 -114.89
N ALA A 1063 -12.27 25.58 -114.11
CA ALA A 1063 -12.98 25.15 -112.91
C ALA A 1063 -11.99 24.77 -111.81
N ASN A 1064 -12.24 25.19 -110.56
CA ASN A 1064 -11.46 24.75 -109.38
C ASN A 1064 -12.26 23.69 -108.61
N LEU A 1065 -11.68 22.50 -108.46
CA LEU A 1065 -12.29 21.31 -107.89
C LEU A 1065 -11.65 20.87 -106.55
N GLY A 1066 -10.60 21.55 -106.09
CA GLY A 1066 -9.90 21.19 -104.84
C GLY A 1066 -10.56 21.73 -103.55
N TYR A 1067 -9.90 21.58 -102.40
CA TYR A 1067 -10.48 21.93 -101.08
C TYR A 1067 -10.23 23.38 -100.63
N ASN A 1068 -9.35 24.10 -101.33
CA ASN A 1068 -9.00 25.50 -101.05
C ASN A 1068 -9.12 26.39 -102.31
N LYS A 1069 -9.22 27.71 -102.10
CA LYS A 1069 -9.20 28.73 -103.18
C LYS A 1069 -7.85 28.74 -103.89
N GLY A 1070 -7.82 28.85 -105.23
CA GLY A 1070 -6.58 28.76 -106.03
C GLY A 1070 -6.17 30.07 -106.73
N THR A 1071 -4.86 30.39 -106.73
CA THR A 1071 -4.29 31.57 -107.42
C THR A 1071 -3.21 31.13 -108.42
N PHE A 1072 -3.38 31.47 -109.71
CA PHE A 1072 -2.53 30.95 -110.79
C PHE A 1072 -2.54 31.82 -112.06
N LYS A 1073 -1.62 31.52 -112.98
CA LYS A 1073 -1.43 32.23 -114.26
C LYS A 1073 -1.51 31.27 -115.45
N LEU A 1074 -2.22 31.67 -116.50
CA LEU A 1074 -2.37 30.95 -117.77
C LEU A 1074 -1.84 31.79 -118.93
N THR A 1075 -1.20 31.17 -119.92
CA THR A 1075 -0.58 31.86 -121.06
C THR A 1075 -1.06 31.30 -122.40
N PHE A 1076 -1.26 32.15 -123.39
CA PHE A 1076 -1.69 31.82 -124.75
C PHE A 1076 -0.70 32.43 -125.76
N LYS A 1077 0.06 31.61 -126.48
CA LYS A 1077 1.07 32.07 -127.45
C LYS A 1077 0.50 32.08 -128.88
N LEU A 1078 0.42 33.26 -129.51
CA LEU A 1078 -0.09 33.41 -130.87
C LEU A 1078 0.99 33.09 -131.92
N ALA A 1079 0.58 32.42 -132.99
CA ALA A 1079 1.43 32.14 -134.16
C ALA A 1079 1.64 33.38 -135.06
N LYS A 1080 2.73 33.41 -135.83
CA LYS A 1080 3.06 34.48 -136.79
C LYS A 1080 1.96 34.54 -137.87
N GLY A 1081 1.40 35.74 -138.14
CA GLY A 1081 0.29 35.94 -139.08
C GLY A 1081 -1.11 36.10 -138.46
N LEU A 1082 -1.25 35.87 -137.15
CA LEU A 1082 -2.48 36.18 -136.41
C LEU A 1082 -2.45 37.59 -135.83
N THR A 1083 -3.51 38.36 -136.06
CA THR A 1083 -3.78 39.63 -135.39
C THR A 1083 -5.01 39.47 -134.48
N TYR A 1084 -5.18 40.35 -133.50
CA TYR A 1084 -6.20 40.15 -132.48
C TYR A 1084 -6.94 41.43 -132.09
N LYS A 1085 -8.18 41.27 -131.66
CA LYS A 1085 -8.92 42.30 -130.91
C LYS A 1085 -8.84 41.97 -129.43
N LYS A 1086 -8.60 42.95 -128.54
CA LYS A 1086 -8.33 42.73 -127.10
C LYS A 1086 -9.31 41.70 -126.47
N PRO A 1087 -8.82 40.64 -125.79
CA PRO A 1087 -9.68 39.62 -125.17
C PRO A 1087 -10.54 40.20 -124.04
N LYS A 1088 -11.68 39.57 -123.76
CA LYS A 1088 -12.50 39.83 -122.56
C LYS A 1088 -12.43 38.64 -121.62
N VAL A 1089 -12.18 38.89 -120.33
CA VAL A 1089 -12.14 37.87 -119.27
C VAL A 1089 -13.28 38.09 -118.28
N SER A 1090 -13.78 37.02 -117.67
CA SER A 1090 -14.82 37.11 -116.64
C SER A 1090 -14.25 37.42 -115.25
N THR A 1091 -12.96 37.19 -115.03
CA THR A 1091 -12.22 37.55 -113.81
C THR A 1091 -10.72 37.51 -114.10
N GLY A 1092 -9.91 38.15 -113.27
CA GLY A 1092 -8.46 38.22 -113.45
C GLY A 1092 -8.01 39.32 -114.41
N LYS A 1093 -6.70 39.50 -114.51
CA LYS A 1093 -6.07 40.53 -115.36
C LYS A 1093 -5.38 39.89 -116.56
N ILE A 1094 -5.44 40.55 -117.71
CA ILE A 1094 -4.75 40.12 -118.94
C ILE A 1094 -3.67 41.11 -119.37
N SER A 1095 -2.56 40.58 -119.86
CA SER A 1095 -1.47 41.37 -120.47
C SER A 1095 -0.98 40.67 -121.73
N TYR A 1096 -0.53 41.44 -122.74
CA TYR A 1096 0.01 40.89 -123.98
C TYR A 1096 1.43 41.39 -124.21
N ASN A 1097 2.37 40.45 -124.38
CA ASN A 1097 3.75 40.78 -124.75
C ASN A 1097 3.88 40.76 -126.28
N LYS A 1098 4.14 41.93 -126.88
CA LYS A 1098 4.26 42.08 -128.35
C LYS A 1098 5.49 41.35 -128.91
N LYS A 1099 6.63 41.32 -128.21
CA LYS A 1099 7.87 40.62 -128.65
C LYS A 1099 7.65 39.10 -128.74
N THR A 1100 7.08 38.49 -127.69
CA THR A 1100 6.90 37.03 -127.63
C THR A 1100 5.55 36.54 -128.17
N LYS A 1101 4.68 37.47 -128.57
CA LYS A 1101 3.30 37.24 -129.04
C LYS A 1101 2.43 36.41 -128.08
N THR A 1102 2.65 36.59 -126.77
CA THR A 1102 1.99 35.79 -125.73
C THR A 1102 1.05 36.64 -124.89
N LEU A 1103 -0.21 36.19 -124.77
CA LEU A 1103 -1.19 36.74 -123.84
C LEU A 1103 -1.10 35.98 -122.52
N THR A 1104 -0.96 36.69 -121.40
CA THR A 1104 -1.00 36.12 -120.05
C THR A 1104 -2.31 36.52 -119.37
N TRP A 1105 -2.95 35.56 -118.70
CA TRP A 1105 -4.15 35.73 -117.90
C TRP A 1105 -3.89 35.29 -116.46
N MET A 1106 -3.95 36.23 -115.51
CA MET A 1106 -3.70 36.00 -114.09
C MET A 1106 -5.02 35.98 -113.31
N ILE A 1107 -5.26 34.89 -112.57
CA ILE A 1107 -6.47 34.69 -111.75
C ILE A 1107 -6.04 34.54 -110.29
N LYS A 1108 -6.63 35.32 -109.40
CA LYS A 1108 -6.41 35.23 -107.95
C LYS A 1108 -7.66 34.67 -107.26
N ASN A 1109 -7.46 33.80 -106.28
CA ASN A 1109 -8.48 33.30 -105.36
C ASN A 1109 -9.73 32.69 -106.03
N LEU A 1110 -9.52 31.87 -107.04
CA LEU A 1110 -10.61 31.14 -107.69
C LEU A 1110 -11.27 30.21 -106.67
N LYS A 1111 -12.52 30.51 -106.31
CA LYS A 1111 -13.33 29.69 -105.39
C LYS A 1111 -13.54 28.29 -105.97
N VAL A 1112 -13.67 27.30 -105.08
CA VAL A 1112 -14.01 25.92 -105.44
C VAL A 1112 -15.41 25.91 -106.02
N ASN A 1113 -15.57 25.53 -107.29
CA ASN A 1113 -16.86 25.46 -107.97
C ASN A 1113 -16.78 24.53 -109.18
N LYS A 1114 -17.66 23.52 -109.22
CA LYS A 1114 -17.67 22.48 -110.25
C LYS A 1114 -18.26 22.92 -111.60
N ALA A 1115 -19.04 24.01 -111.65
CA ALA A 1115 -19.86 24.35 -112.81
C ALA A 1115 -19.23 25.41 -113.75
N LYS A 1116 -18.70 26.53 -113.24
CA LYS A 1116 -17.96 27.55 -114.03
C LYS A 1116 -17.06 28.37 -113.10
N SER A 1117 -15.78 28.48 -113.38
CA SER A 1117 -14.87 29.31 -112.58
C SER A 1117 -13.83 29.99 -113.48
N ALA A 1118 -14.13 31.20 -113.93
CA ALA A 1118 -13.35 32.02 -114.86
C ALA A 1118 -13.42 31.59 -116.35
N ALA A 1119 -13.65 32.56 -117.24
CA ALA A 1119 -13.60 32.36 -118.68
C ALA A 1119 -12.90 33.51 -119.41
N ILE A 1120 -12.18 33.21 -120.49
CA ILE A 1120 -11.63 34.18 -121.44
C ILE A 1120 -12.25 33.97 -122.82
N LYS A 1121 -12.66 35.07 -123.46
CA LYS A 1121 -13.20 35.10 -124.83
C LYS A 1121 -12.35 36.01 -125.70
N TRP A 1122 -11.96 35.54 -126.88
CA TRP A 1122 -11.03 36.27 -127.73
C TRP A 1122 -11.29 36.06 -129.22
N ASN A 1123 -11.30 37.15 -130.00
CA ASN A 1123 -11.45 37.11 -131.46
C ASN A 1123 -10.09 37.39 -132.12
N LEU A 1124 -9.67 36.46 -132.97
CA LEU A 1124 -8.43 36.50 -133.76
C LEU A 1124 -8.77 36.68 -135.24
N LYS A 1125 -8.01 37.52 -135.95
CA LYS A 1125 -8.04 37.65 -137.41
C LYS A 1125 -6.80 36.97 -137.99
N ALA A 1126 -6.96 36.27 -139.11
CA ALA A 1126 -5.89 35.47 -139.71
C ALA A 1126 -5.85 35.60 -141.24
N LYS A 1127 -4.65 35.54 -141.82
CA LYS A 1127 -4.47 35.23 -143.26
C LYS A 1127 -4.69 33.72 -143.50
N LYS A 1128 -4.97 33.33 -144.75
CA LYS A 1128 -5.19 31.92 -145.15
C LYS A 1128 -4.06 31.02 -144.64
N GLY A 1129 -4.40 29.93 -143.94
CA GLY A 1129 -3.42 29.03 -143.30
C GLY A 1129 -4.00 28.18 -142.16
N LYS A 1130 -3.21 27.21 -141.64
CA LYS A 1130 -3.53 26.40 -140.44
C LYS A 1130 -2.82 26.99 -139.21
N TYR A 1131 -3.53 27.09 -138.08
CA TYR A 1131 -3.03 27.64 -136.82
C TYR A 1131 -3.41 26.78 -135.61
N ASN A 1132 -2.53 26.75 -134.60
CA ASN A 1132 -2.74 26.04 -133.33
C ASN A 1132 -2.58 26.99 -132.14
N LEU A 1133 -3.41 26.84 -131.11
CA LEU A 1133 -3.33 27.57 -129.84
C LEU A 1133 -3.58 26.62 -128.66
N THR A 1134 -2.71 26.65 -127.65
CA THR A 1134 -2.88 25.86 -126.42
C THR A 1134 -2.58 26.74 -125.20
N PRO A 1135 -3.51 26.87 -124.23
CA PRO A 1135 -3.22 27.56 -122.98
C PRO A 1135 -2.20 26.77 -122.16
N LYS A 1136 -1.21 27.42 -121.56
CA LYS A 1136 -0.25 26.78 -120.62
C LYS A 1136 -0.31 27.41 -119.24
N LEU A 1137 -0.39 26.58 -118.20
CA LEU A 1137 -0.32 27.00 -116.79
C LEU A 1137 1.14 27.27 -116.42
N VAL A 1138 1.39 28.36 -115.68
CA VAL A 1138 2.73 28.65 -115.11
C VAL A 1138 2.87 27.92 -113.77
N LYS A 1139 3.99 27.19 -113.56
CA LYS A 1139 4.23 26.23 -112.47
C LYS A 1139 3.97 26.80 -111.05
N ASN A 1140 3.26 26.05 -110.19
CA ASN A 1140 3.04 26.32 -108.75
C ASN A 1140 2.85 24.97 -107.99
N ASN A 1141 3.60 24.75 -106.90
CA ASN A 1141 3.67 23.49 -106.14
C ASN A 1141 2.38 23.11 -105.38
N TYR A 1142 1.42 24.03 -105.26
CA TYR A 1142 0.19 23.83 -104.50
C TYR A 1142 -1.06 23.75 -105.38
N ILE A 1143 -0.87 23.53 -106.69
CA ILE A 1143 -1.94 23.46 -107.70
C ILE A 1143 -1.74 22.28 -108.64
N LYS A 1144 -2.72 21.37 -108.66
CA LYS A 1144 -2.75 20.22 -109.58
C LYS A 1144 -3.65 20.52 -110.79
N LEU A 1145 -3.14 20.39 -112.03
CA LEU A 1145 -3.93 20.56 -113.26
C LEU A 1145 -4.45 19.21 -113.75
N LEU A 1146 -5.77 19.07 -113.77
CA LEU A 1146 -6.45 17.80 -114.07
C LEU A 1146 -6.79 17.62 -115.55
N TYR A 1147 -7.01 18.70 -116.32
CA TYR A 1147 -7.43 18.61 -117.74
C TYR A 1147 -7.28 19.94 -118.51
N ASN A 1148 -6.83 19.91 -119.79
CA ASN A 1148 -6.68 21.08 -120.68
C ASN A 1148 -6.57 20.70 -122.18
N ASN A 1149 -7.59 21.00 -123.01
CA ASN A 1149 -7.62 20.60 -124.44
C ASN A 1149 -7.01 21.64 -125.41
N LYS A 1150 -6.38 21.21 -126.51
CA LYS A 1150 -5.76 22.07 -127.55
C LYS A 1150 -6.79 22.61 -128.56
N LEU A 1151 -6.57 23.81 -129.10
CA LEU A 1151 -7.36 24.40 -130.17
C LEU A 1151 -6.58 24.44 -131.48
N SER A 1152 -7.14 23.90 -132.57
CA SER A 1152 -6.52 23.87 -133.91
C SER A 1152 -7.54 24.30 -134.97
N PHE A 1153 -7.16 25.15 -135.92
CA PHE A 1153 -8.06 25.61 -136.97
C PHE A 1153 -7.39 26.01 -138.28
N LYS A 1154 -8.14 25.96 -139.38
CA LYS A 1154 -7.73 26.42 -140.72
C LYS A 1154 -8.60 27.59 -141.15
N VAL A 1155 -7.98 28.63 -141.68
CA VAL A 1155 -8.65 29.78 -142.31
C VAL A 1155 -8.44 29.65 -143.82
N LYS A 1156 -9.55 29.56 -144.57
CA LYS A 1156 -9.54 29.40 -146.03
C LYS A 1156 -9.37 30.73 -146.74
#